data_AF-A0A517P6R5-F1
#
_entry.id   AF-A0A517P6R5-F1
#
_cell.length_a   1.000
_cell.length_b   1.000
_cell.length_c   1.000
_cell.angle_alpha   90.00
_cell.angle_beta   90.00
_cell.angle_gamma   90.00
#
_symmetry.space_group_name_H-M   'P 1'
#
loop_
_entity.id
_entity.type
_entity.pdbx_description
1 polymer ?
#
loop_
_entity_poly.entity_id
_entity_poly.type
_entity_poly.pdbx_seq_one_letter_code
_entity_poly.pdbx_strand_id
1 'polypeptide(L)'
;MLTDFQRATVDAVYRRLVTEDRPRMLVADEVGLGKTIVAMGLIARLLEKRRREGDPTPLRVVYVASNQVIGRENLRKLDVLPDRAAPPEEAGRIAYLALTSEAEAAEPLRLTSLTPGTSFDVGNSPGEQGERKILYALLACDPDLAEVRQGLACLLRGGVRQPAADWAAHLEERRAKHEGPRLRPGLADRYLARLRSTPARRTDRLVRELELTADATLYEAVRESACRQTAENLDEFRDSSWDLVGPLRAELAEACLDYLDADVYVLDEFQRFKALIDGDDDSEAGRIARAVFGRPKAEVLLLSATPFKAFTGADAGETGDEHLREFRAVLRFLFRSTEDGRLARYKQEQEALRTQLLTLRPGDGAIDPTHREAVESVLRMVMCRTERLSVSQRGDAMVRDRWREEGSGAELTGGDVRGFLAADHVAQAVNAAGRRPAGSLHAPVEFCKSAPHVLSFADGYQLKKRLSALKADPGVAAALQESGPAWLDLDRIDAYGPSPGEAPDCPADHGRLAALTREALPRPAELLLWVPPSLPYHPLGGPFAAAEGFTKTLLFSGWRMVPRAVASLLSYEAERRTVGDPRSRTPRELGERSYFRNASDRPQPAPQLVFTRAAGEPAHMTNFVLTYPSPTLADAVDPAAAPAGATAAGLEAAAAVVCRARFDALGLADLADPTGAAERWYWAAPVLMDAGDVDRRSVVDAWLPARAADPGADGEAADSAYADHVRLLARAFAGDPSALKLGPVPPDLFETLGRAAVASPAVALLRTLRRFFPDGGPGDRGGPGDPGRCDAACAASRRLLTIFNRPEAVAAVRIAVGAEHAEEPHWAKTLRYCADGCLQAVLDEYAHLLRDECDSAAEAADRIAEAATIKATTIEVDDLAGFLASRKRDLRCHVAVDFGEPAARGRGRAGPGDDGAAELQLAVPPVLAGHDLRRPGGARLPPVLPQGRSLEPAGEPDRPGAARGAGEPVREPLRPDAGRRPLRLAADPRGPGRRRRLGAAFRDRRQIRAGRRRQRPGPAVAPGGRRLRTGEDRAARPAPALQPRPREAGVPAGDPGRLPPRLRPARPSRPRRPPPRGLHAGAT
;
A
#
# COMPACT_ATOMS: atom_id res chain seq x y z
N MET A 1 -4.60 -27.97 6.99
CA MET A 1 -4.09 -26.73 6.38
C MET A 1 -3.75 -26.93 4.91
N LEU A 2 -2.72 -27.73 4.55
CA LEU A 2 -2.42 -28.02 3.13
C LEU A 2 -3.64 -28.53 2.35
N THR A 3 -3.80 -28.07 1.11
CA THR A 3 -4.68 -28.67 0.09
C THR A 3 -4.05 -29.93 -0.51
N ASP A 4 -4.81 -30.70 -1.28
CA ASP A 4 -4.32 -31.96 -1.88
C ASP A 4 -3.21 -31.73 -2.92
N PHE A 5 -3.29 -30.65 -3.72
CA PHE A 5 -2.22 -30.30 -4.65
C PHE A 5 -0.96 -29.79 -3.90
N GLN A 6 -1.13 -28.98 -2.85
CA GLN A 6 0.00 -28.52 -2.03
C GLN A 6 0.70 -29.71 -1.35
N ARG A 7 -0.08 -30.68 -0.85
CA ARG A 7 0.45 -31.95 -0.32
C ARG A 7 1.23 -32.72 -1.39
N ALA A 8 0.68 -32.89 -2.59
CA ALA A 8 1.36 -33.56 -3.69
C ALA A 8 2.69 -32.87 -4.08
N THR A 9 2.73 -31.53 -4.10
CA THR A 9 3.98 -30.76 -4.31
C THR A 9 4.97 -30.97 -3.17
N VAL A 10 4.53 -30.93 -1.91
CA VAL A 10 5.39 -31.25 -0.73
C VAL A 10 5.92 -32.68 -0.79
N ASP A 11 5.11 -33.65 -1.20
CA ASP A 11 5.51 -35.06 -1.39
C ASP A 11 6.55 -35.23 -2.51
N ALA A 12 6.39 -34.51 -3.62
CA ALA A 12 7.36 -34.52 -4.72
C ALA A 12 8.69 -33.86 -4.30
N VAL A 13 8.63 -32.67 -3.71
CA VAL A 13 9.82 -31.90 -3.26
C VAL A 13 10.60 -32.68 -2.20
N TYR A 14 9.94 -33.19 -1.15
CA TYR A 14 10.61 -33.97 -0.10
C TYR A 14 11.24 -35.26 -0.64
N ARG A 15 10.60 -35.94 -1.59
CA ARG A 15 11.19 -37.14 -2.23
C ARG A 15 12.49 -36.78 -2.96
N ARG A 16 12.48 -35.71 -3.77
CA ARG A 16 13.68 -35.27 -4.51
C ARG A 16 14.80 -34.85 -3.57
N LEU A 17 14.54 -33.90 -2.66
CA LEU A 17 15.55 -33.37 -1.73
C LEU A 17 16.10 -34.47 -0.80
N VAL A 18 15.22 -35.18 -0.09
CA VAL A 18 15.59 -35.98 1.09
C VAL A 18 15.73 -37.48 0.80
N THR A 19 15.06 -38.00 -0.23
CA THR A 19 15.02 -39.46 -0.53
C THR A 19 15.86 -39.85 -1.74
N GLU A 20 16.00 -38.95 -2.72
CA GLU A 20 16.79 -39.16 -3.94
C GLU A 20 18.15 -38.43 -3.93
N ASP A 21 18.50 -37.75 -2.83
CA ASP A 21 19.69 -36.90 -2.66
C ASP A 21 19.90 -35.90 -3.81
N ARG A 22 18.81 -35.23 -4.22
CA ARG A 22 18.81 -34.17 -5.24
C ARG A 22 18.61 -32.82 -4.56
N PRO A 23 19.68 -32.13 -4.11
CA PRO A 23 19.57 -31.02 -3.16
C PRO A 23 19.05 -29.70 -3.76
N ARG A 24 18.42 -29.70 -4.94
CA ARG A 24 17.92 -28.48 -5.60
C ARG A 24 16.60 -28.76 -6.33
N MET A 25 15.56 -28.00 -6.00
CA MET A 25 14.21 -28.18 -6.56
C MET A 25 13.53 -26.82 -6.77
N LEU A 26 12.73 -26.68 -7.84
CA LEU A 26 11.98 -25.46 -8.16
C LEU A 26 10.46 -25.71 -8.12
N VAL A 27 9.74 -24.96 -7.31
CA VAL A 27 8.27 -24.87 -7.34
C VAL A 27 7.86 -23.63 -8.14
N ALA A 28 7.44 -23.87 -9.37
CA ALA A 28 7.03 -22.88 -10.36
C ALA A 28 5.49 -22.77 -10.48
N ASP A 29 4.78 -22.98 -9.36
CA ASP A 29 3.32 -22.84 -9.27
C ASP A 29 2.85 -21.41 -9.58
N GLU A 30 1.62 -21.24 -10.04
CA GLU A 30 0.99 -19.95 -10.33
C GLU A 30 0.94 -18.97 -9.13
N VAL A 31 0.61 -17.69 -9.38
CA VAL A 31 0.41 -16.68 -8.34
C VAL A 31 -0.81 -17.03 -7.47
N GLY A 32 -0.67 -16.89 -6.15
CA GLY A 32 -1.75 -17.13 -5.19
C GLY A 32 -1.99 -18.60 -4.81
N LEU A 33 -1.35 -19.58 -5.45
CA LEU A 33 -1.50 -21.02 -5.10
C LEU A 33 -0.80 -21.43 -3.78
N GLY A 34 -0.09 -20.50 -3.12
CA GLY A 34 0.47 -20.71 -1.79
C GLY A 34 1.86 -21.38 -1.78
N LYS A 35 2.80 -20.90 -2.59
CA LYS A 35 4.19 -21.41 -2.61
C LYS A 35 4.88 -21.37 -1.23
N THR A 36 4.64 -20.33 -0.44
CA THR A 36 5.10 -20.25 0.96
C THR A 36 4.50 -21.37 1.83
N ILE A 37 3.25 -21.78 1.57
CA ILE A 37 2.54 -22.86 2.29
C ILE A 37 3.13 -24.23 1.91
N VAL A 38 3.59 -24.39 0.65
CA VAL A 38 4.38 -25.57 0.22
C VAL A 38 5.73 -25.62 0.96
N ALA A 39 6.43 -24.49 1.08
CA ALA A 39 7.68 -24.42 1.84
C ALA A 39 7.48 -24.71 3.35
N MET A 40 6.45 -24.13 3.98
CA MET A 40 6.01 -24.46 5.35
C MET A 40 5.72 -25.97 5.51
N GLY A 41 5.06 -26.59 4.51
CA GLY A 41 4.80 -28.03 4.49
C GLY A 41 6.05 -28.90 4.40
N LEU A 42 7.10 -28.44 3.70
CA LEU A 42 8.42 -29.10 3.69
C LEU A 42 9.10 -29.00 5.06
N ILE A 43 9.13 -27.80 5.67
CA ILE A 43 9.73 -27.56 6.99
C ILE A 43 9.09 -28.45 8.06
N ALA A 44 7.74 -28.50 8.10
CA ALA A 44 7.00 -29.36 9.02
C ALA A 44 7.42 -30.85 8.92
N ARG A 45 7.66 -31.34 7.70
CA ARG A 45 8.03 -32.73 7.44
C ARG A 45 9.49 -33.04 7.76
N LEU A 46 10.39 -32.06 7.61
CA LEU A 46 11.80 -32.17 8.03
C LEU A 46 11.92 -32.17 9.56
N LEU A 47 11.15 -31.35 10.26
CA LEU A 47 11.01 -31.41 11.72
C LEU A 47 10.44 -32.77 12.18
N GLU A 48 9.42 -33.28 11.49
CA GLU A 48 8.87 -34.60 11.79
C GLU A 48 9.92 -35.71 11.58
N LYS A 49 10.73 -35.64 10.52
CA LYS A 49 11.85 -36.56 10.28
C LYS A 49 12.83 -36.55 11.45
N ARG A 50 13.40 -35.40 11.82
CA ARG A 50 14.35 -35.29 12.95
C ARG A 50 13.76 -35.80 14.26
N ARG A 51 12.51 -35.45 14.55
CA ARG A 51 11.79 -35.93 15.75
C ARG A 51 11.61 -37.45 15.80
N ARG A 52 11.45 -38.12 14.64
CA ARG A 52 11.40 -39.59 14.54
C ARG A 52 12.79 -40.23 14.65
N GLU A 53 13.82 -39.55 14.13
CA GLU A 53 15.21 -40.00 14.16
C GLU A 53 15.90 -39.76 15.52
N GLY A 54 15.29 -38.93 16.39
CA GLY A 54 15.82 -38.58 17.71
C GLY A 54 16.93 -37.52 17.66
N ASP A 55 17.07 -36.81 16.54
CA ASP A 55 18.07 -35.76 16.33
C ASP A 55 17.71 -34.51 17.17
N PRO A 56 18.56 -34.12 18.15
CA PRO A 56 18.32 -32.95 18.99
C PRO A 56 18.76 -31.64 18.33
N THR A 57 19.35 -31.67 17.12
CA THR A 57 19.85 -30.45 16.47
C THR A 57 18.69 -29.62 15.89
N PRO A 58 18.69 -28.28 16.06
CA PRO A 58 17.62 -27.42 15.57
C PRO A 58 17.63 -27.39 14.04
N LEU A 59 16.45 -27.48 13.40
CA LEU A 59 16.35 -27.36 11.94
C LEU A 59 16.58 -25.90 11.54
N ARG A 60 17.61 -25.64 10.74
CA ARG A 60 18.00 -24.29 10.32
C ARG A 60 17.49 -24.02 8.93
N VAL A 61 16.64 -23.00 8.79
CA VAL A 61 15.99 -22.62 7.54
C VAL A 61 16.28 -21.15 7.27
N VAL A 62 17.00 -20.89 6.18
CA VAL A 62 17.25 -19.53 5.69
C VAL A 62 16.28 -19.22 4.56
N TYR A 63 15.47 -18.19 4.77
CA TYR A 63 14.49 -17.68 3.81
C TYR A 63 15.02 -16.41 3.14
N VAL A 64 15.20 -16.45 1.82
CA VAL A 64 15.67 -15.29 1.03
C VAL A 64 14.48 -14.67 0.32
N ALA A 65 14.18 -13.41 0.64
CA ALA A 65 13.04 -12.67 0.10
C ALA A 65 13.48 -11.43 -0.69
N SER A 66 12.61 -10.95 -1.59
CA SER A 66 12.88 -9.77 -2.42
C SER A 66 12.76 -8.43 -1.70
N ASN A 67 12.12 -8.39 -0.53
CA ASN A 67 12.02 -7.20 0.34
C ASN A 67 11.77 -7.62 1.80
N GLN A 68 12.13 -6.76 2.77
CA GLN A 68 12.03 -7.02 4.22
C GLN A 68 10.59 -7.22 4.67
N VAL A 69 9.64 -6.44 4.15
CA VAL A 69 8.20 -6.61 4.42
C VAL A 69 7.73 -8.04 4.09
N ILE A 70 8.04 -8.51 2.88
CA ILE A 70 7.73 -9.87 2.41
C ILE A 70 8.52 -10.92 3.20
N GLY A 71 9.76 -10.59 3.60
CA GLY A 71 10.59 -11.37 4.52
C GLY A 71 9.86 -11.68 5.83
N ARG A 72 9.41 -10.63 6.52
CA ARG A 72 8.71 -10.69 7.81
C ARG A 72 7.33 -11.36 7.72
N GLU A 73 6.55 -11.03 6.69
CA GLU A 73 5.23 -11.63 6.42
C GLU A 73 5.32 -13.14 6.17
N ASN A 74 6.24 -13.57 5.29
CA ASN A 74 6.40 -14.99 4.99
C ASN A 74 7.16 -15.74 6.10
N LEU A 75 8.03 -15.11 6.90
CA LEU A 75 8.60 -15.75 8.10
C LEU A 75 7.51 -16.20 9.08
N ARG A 76 6.51 -15.35 9.37
CA ARG A 76 5.34 -15.71 10.19
C ARG A 76 4.56 -16.90 9.61
N LYS A 77 4.59 -17.08 8.28
CA LYS A 77 3.85 -18.13 7.53
C LYS A 77 4.68 -19.40 7.27
N LEU A 78 6.00 -19.37 7.50
CA LEU A 78 6.90 -20.52 7.47
C LEU A 78 7.07 -21.16 8.87
N ASP A 79 6.66 -20.45 9.91
CA ASP A 79 6.57 -20.97 11.26
C ASP A 79 5.49 -22.04 11.39
N VAL A 80 5.79 -23.07 12.18
CA VAL A 80 4.92 -24.22 12.47
C VAL A 80 4.86 -24.52 13.98
N LEU A 81 5.39 -23.64 14.83
CA LEU A 81 5.50 -23.80 16.28
C LEU A 81 4.78 -22.63 17.00
N PRO A 82 3.48 -22.76 17.33
CA PRO A 82 2.68 -21.63 17.83
C PRO A 82 3.07 -21.14 19.23
N ASP A 83 3.66 -22.00 20.07
CA ASP A 83 3.91 -21.73 21.50
C ASP A 83 5.38 -21.40 21.82
N ARG A 84 6.16 -20.93 20.83
CA ARG A 84 7.60 -20.71 21.00
C ARG A 84 7.95 -19.42 21.76
N ALA A 85 9.13 -19.40 22.38
CA ALA A 85 9.54 -18.35 23.31
C ALA A 85 10.18 -17.14 22.60
N ALA A 86 10.76 -17.35 21.41
CA ALA A 86 11.31 -16.30 20.57
C ALA A 86 10.55 -16.18 19.22
N PRO A 87 10.20 -14.95 18.78
CA PRO A 87 9.75 -14.73 17.40
C PRO A 87 10.87 -15.07 16.39
N PRO A 88 10.56 -15.28 15.10
CA PRO A 88 11.60 -15.61 14.12
C PRO A 88 12.57 -14.43 13.95
N GLU A 89 13.88 -14.70 13.98
CA GLU A 89 14.88 -13.64 13.87
C GLU A 89 14.95 -13.11 12.43
N GLU A 90 14.32 -11.95 12.21
CA GLU A 90 14.53 -11.12 11.03
C GLU A 90 15.95 -10.53 11.10
N ALA A 91 16.93 -11.27 10.57
CA ALA A 91 18.28 -10.72 10.40
C ALA A 91 18.21 -9.54 9.43
N GLY A 92 17.53 -9.68 8.28
CA GLY A 92 17.17 -8.58 7.36
C GLY A 92 18.35 -7.93 6.59
N ARG A 93 19.55 -7.95 7.17
CA ARG A 93 20.86 -7.62 6.60
C ARG A 93 21.87 -8.62 7.16
N ILE A 94 22.81 -9.11 6.35
CA ILE A 94 23.76 -10.15 6.80
C ILE A 94 24.59 -9.74 8.03
N ALA A 95 24.88 -8.45 8.17
CA ALA A 95 25.60 -7.90 9.32
C ALA A 95 24.95 -8.19 10.67
N TYR A 96 23.63 -8.44 10.73
CA TYR A 96 22.96 -8.83 11.97
C TYR A 96 23.21 -10.30 12.37
N LEU A 97 23.70 -11.17 11.46
CA LEU A 97 24.21 -12.50 11.82
C LEU A 97 25.45 -12.44 12.73
N ALA A 98 26.07 -11.26 12.88
CA ALA A 98 27.09 -11.01 13.90
C ALA A 98 26.55 -11.19 15.34
N LEU A 99 25.23 -11.18 15.52
CA LEU A 99 24.55 -11.30 16.81
C LEU A 99 24.02 -12.71 17.04
N THR A 100 23.83 -13.06 18.32
CA THR A 100 23.21 -14.30 18.80
C THR A 100 22.45 -14.07 20.10
N SER A 101 21.38 -14.82 20.34
CA SER A 101 20.57 -14.77 21.56
C SER A 101 20.67 -16.07 22.38
N GLU A 102 20.52 -15.99 23.70
CA GLU A 102 20.52 -17.20 24.56
C GLU A 102 19.28 -18.08 24.32
N ALA A 103 18.22 -17.54 23.70
CA ALA A 103 17.01 -18.26 23.33
C ALA A 103 17.18 -19.12 22.05
N GLU A 104 17.97 -18.68 21.05
CA GLU A 104 18.30 -19.46 19.84
C GLU A 104 18.79 -20.89 20.19
N ALA A 105 19.46 -21.04 21.34
CA ALA A 105 20.09 -22.28 21.77
C ALA A 105 19.11 -23.45 22.03
N ALA A 106 17.83 -23.16 22.32
CA ALA A 106 16.89 -24.14 22.86
C ALA A 106 15.72 -24.53 21.92
N GLU A 107 15.41 -23.76 20.88
CA GLU A 107 14.25 -24.02 20.02
C GLU A 107 14.57 -25.02 18.88
N PRO A 108 13.65 -25.95 18.55
CA PRO A 108 13.91 -27.02 17.55
C PRO A 108 13.86 -26.55 16.09
N LEU A 109 13.48 -25.29 15.84
CA LEU A 109 13.43 -24.66 14.52
C LEU A 109 14.09 -23.28 14.61
N ARG A 110 15.06 -23.00 13.74
CA ARG A 110 15.63 -21.66 13.54
C ARG A 110 15.25 -21.16 12.16
N LEU A 111 14.40 -20.13 12.14
CA LEU A 111 13.98 -19.42 10.94
C LEU A 111 14.69 -18.06 10.88
N THR A 112 15.40 -17.80 9.79
CA THR A 112 16.13 -16.54 9.57
C THR A 112 15.83 -15.98 8.19
N SER A 113 15.47 -14.69 8.08
CA SER A 113 15.28 -14.03 6.78
C SER A 113 16.48 -13.20 6.35
N LEU A 114 16.77 -13.23 5.04
CA LEU A 114 17.71 -12.33 4.37
C LEU A 114 17.03 -11.69 3.15
N THR A 115 17.44 -10.46 2.82
CA THR A 115 16.85 -9.69 1.71
C THR A 115 17.94 -9.02 0.88
N PRO A 116 18.27 -9.53 -0.32
CA PRO A 116 19.55 -9.19 -0.93
C PRO A 116 19.80 -7.70 -1.21
N GLY A 117 18.82 -6.98 -1.75
CA GLY A 117 18.96 -5.55 -2.08
C GLY A 117 19.14 -4.60 -0.87
N THR A 118 18.99 -5.08 0.37
CA THR A 118 19.39 -4.33 1.57
C THR A 118 20.59 -4.96 2.25
N SER A 119 20.67 -6.30 2.28
CA SER A 119 21.75 -7.07 2.90
C SER A 119 23.09 -6.89 2.21
N PHE A 120 23.08 -6.68 0.89
CA PHE A 120 24.22 -6.87 0.00
C PHE A 120 24.32 -5.80 -1.11
N ASP A 121 23.93 -4.57 -0.78
CA ASP A 121 24.34 -3.38 -1.53
C ASP A 121 25.26 -2.55 -0.62
N VAL A 122 26.56 -2.81 -0.74
CA VAL A 122 27.63 -2.03 -0.10
C VAL A 122 28.24 -1.04 -1.11
N GLY A 123 27.39 -0.31 -1.82
CA GLY A 123 27.79 0.99 -2.40
C GLY A 123 28.29 1.97 -1.32
N ASN A 124 28.72 3.16 -1.73
CA ASN A 124 29.33 4.21 -0.87
C ASN A 124 28.38 4.84 0.19
N SER A 125 27.30 4.16 0.56
CA SER A 125 26.39 4.53 1.64
C SER A 125 26.97 4.10 3.00
N PRO A 126 26.89 4.95 4.05
CA PRO A 126 27.32 4.59 5.40
C PRO A 126 26.43 3.54 6.08
N GLY A 127 25.41 3.01 5.38
CA GLY A 127 24.55 1.94 5.87
C GLY A 127 23.54 2.36 6.93
N GLU A 128 23.05 1.37 7.66
CA GLU A 128 21.98 1.53 8.66
C GLU A 128 22.57 1.78 10.07
N GLN A 129 21.77 2.30 11.01
CA GLN A 129 22.28 2.66 12.34
C GLN A 129 22.64 1.43 13.18
N GLY A 130 21.89 0.33 13.05
CA GLY A 130 22.20 -0.92 13.75
C GLY A 130 23.48 -1.59 13.24
N GLU A 131 23.74 -1.58 11.93
CA GLU A 131 25.01 -2.05 11.35
C GLU A 131 26.21 -1.31 11.97
N ARG A 132 26.15 0.02 12.07
CA ARG A 132 27.23 0.83 12.66
C ARG A 132 27.36 0.64 14.18
N LYS A 133 26.29 0.28 14.88
CA LYS A 133 26.35 -0.17 16.29
C LYS A 133 27.06 -1.52 16.45
N ILE A 134 26.92 -2.44 15.49
CA ILE A 134 27.67 -3.72 15.47
C ILE A 134 29.16 -3.47 15.17
N LEU A 135 29.46 -2.65 14.15
CA LEU A 135 30.84 -2.25 13.83
C LEU A 135 31.55 -1.62 15.04
N TYR A 136 30.90 -0.70 15.74
CA TYR A 136 31.46 -0.09 16.95
C TYR A 136 31.77 -1.12 18.03
N ALA A 137 30.84 -2.04 18.30
CA ALA A 137 31.03 -3.07 19.32
C ALA A 137 32.20 -4.02 18.99
N LEU A 138 32.38 -4.37 17.70
CA LEU A 138 33.50 -5.19 17.23
C LEU A 138 34.85 -4.46 17.29
N LEU A 139 34.91 -3.22 16.81
CA LEU A 139 36.14 -2.42 16.83
C LEU A 139 36.58 -2.11 18.26
N ALA A 140 35.64 -1.84 19.16
CA ALA A 140 35.89 -1.58 20.58
C ALA A 140 36.09 -2.86 21.44
N CYS A 141 36.31 -4.02 20.81
CA CYS A 141 36.95 -5.19 21.44
C CYS A 141 38.48 -5.13 21.36
N ASP A 142 39.05 -4.37 20.43
CA ASP A 142 40.50 -4.26 20.26
C ASP A 142 41.12 -3.22 21.21
N PRO A 143 42.29 -3.47 21.84
CA PRO A 143 42.91 -2.53 22.78
C PRO A 143 43.21 -1.15 22.19
N ASP A 144 43.84 -1.06 21.00
CA ASP A 144 44.27 0.22 20.42
C ASP A 144 43.05 1.07 20.06
N LEU A 145 42.03 0.42 19.48
CA LEU A 145 40.79 1.04 19.06
C LEU A 145 39.87 1.39 20.25
N ALA A 146 40.02 0.70 21.39
CA ALA A 146 39.31 1.02 22.63
C ALA A 146 39.76 2.34 23.27
N GLU A 147 40.98 2.82 22.99
CA GLU A 147 41.44 4.15 23.41
C GLU A 147 40.77 5.27 22.61
N VAL A 148 40.67 5.11 21.28
CA VAL A 148 40.08 6.11 20.35
C VAL A 148 38.56 5.99 20.17
N ARG A 149 37.84 5.44 21.15
CA ARG A 149 36.38 5.19 21.09
C ARG A 149 35.51 6.41 20.79
N GLN A 150 35.95 7.64 21.13
CA GLN A 150 35.22 8.86 20.78
C GLN A 150 35.33 9.15 19.27
N GLY A 151 36.53 9.01 18.69
CA GLY A 151 36.75 9.13 17.24
C GLY A 151 36.05 8.03 16.44
N LEU A 152 35.98 6.79 16.97
CA LEU A 152 35.17 5.73 16.36
C LEU A 152 33.68 6.06 16.33
N ALA A 153 33.13 6.67 17.40
CA ALA A 153 31.74 7.12 17.42
C ALA A 153 31.48 8.24 16.40
N CYS A 154 32.48 9.10 16.14
CA CYS A 154 32.45 10.13 15.10
C CYS A 154 32.47 9.51 13.70
N LEU A 155 33.44 8.65 13.40
CA LEU A 155 33.59 7.95 12.11
C LEU A 155 32.34 7.13 11.76
N LEU A 156 31.75 6.45 12.75
CA LEU A 156 30.54 5.65 12.59
C LEU A 156 29.24 6.46 12.69
N ARG A 157 29.27 7.79 12.70
CA ARG A 157 28.07 8.65 12.77
C ARG A 157 27.22 8.55 11.51
N GLY A 158 27.81 8.74 10.33
CA GLY A 158 27.08 8.83 9.07
C GLY A 158 26.00 9.94 9.10
N GLY A 159 24.82 9.69 8.51
CA GLY A 159 23.72 10.66 8.42
C GLY A 159 22.88 10.89 9.70
N VAL A 160 23.40 10.54 10.89
CA VAL A 160 22.68 10.68 12.18
C VAL A 160 22.50 12.16 12.55
N ARG A 161 21.25 12.58 12.79
CA ARG A 161 20.89 13.98 13.08
C ARG A 161 20.87 14.33 14.57
N GLN A 162 20.79 13.33 15.44
CA GLN A 162 20.88 13.47 16.89
C GLN A 162 22.23 14.07 17.31
N PRO A 163 22.33 14.78 18.45
CA PRO A 163 23.60 15.20 19.04
C PRO A 163 24.68 14.12 19.06
N ALA A 164 25.95 14.52 18.98
CA ALA A 164 27.08 13.59 18.98
C ALA A 164 27.17 12.76 20.29
N ALA A 165 26.88 13.39 21.43
CA ALA A 165 26.81 12.74 22.73
C ALA A 165 25.73 11.64 22.75
N ASP A 166 24.52 11.92 22.28
CA ASP A 166 23.41 10.97 22.22
C ASP A 166 23.76 9.76 21.34
N TRP A 167 24.41 9.99 20.19
CA TRP A 167 24.86 8.91 19.31
C TRP A 167 25.92 8.03 19.99
N ALA A 168 26.93 8.63 20.63
CA ALA A 168 27.96 7.91 21.38
C ALA A 168 27.37 7.12 22.56
N ALA A 169 26.37 7.67 23.26
CA ALA A 169 25.67 6.99 24.34
C ALA A 169 24.94 5.72 23.84
N HIS A 170 24.23 5.78 22.71
CA HIS A 170 23.59 4.60 22.10
C HIS A 170 24.58 3.55 21.57
N LEU A 171 25.84 3.94 21.28
CA LEU A 171 26.90 3.02 20.88
C LEU A 171 27.47 2.26 22.09
N GLU A 172 27.82 2.98 23.16
CA GLU A 172 28.26 2.35 24.42
C GLU A 172 27.15 1.54 25.08
N GLU A 173 25.88 1.96 25.00
CA GLU A 173 24.73 1.18 25.47
C GLU A 173 24.64 -0.18 24.75
N ARG A 174 24.88 -0.24 23.43
CA ARG A 174 24.90 -1.52 22.69
C ARG A 174 26.11 -2.38 23.02
N ARG A 175 27.28 -1.77 23.28
CA ARG A 175 28.52 -2.44 23.68
C ARG A 175 28.46 -2.99 25.11
N ALA A 176 27.86 -2.26 26.04
CA ALA A 176 27.74 -2.61 27.45
C ALA A 176 26.50 -3.45 27.80
N LYS A 177 25.68 -3.83 26.81
CA LYS A 177 24.42 -4.56 27.04
C LYS A 177 24.67 -5.99 27.50
N HIS A 178 24.35 -6.26 28.77
CA HIS A 178 24.41 -7.60 29.37
C HIS A 178 23.21 -8.47 28.95
N GLU A 179 22.08 -7.83 28.65
CA GLU A 179 20.81 -8.43 28.23
C GLU A 179 20.53 -8.15 26.73
N GLY A 180 19.90 -9.12 26.06
CA GLY A 180 19.62 -9.07 24.61
C GLY A 180 20.76 -9.63 23.74
N PRO A 181 20.66 -9.52 22.39
CA PRO A 181 21.58 -10.18 21.48
C PRO A 181 23.04 -9.67 21.58
N ARG A 182 23.95 -10.61 21.85
CA ARG A 182 25.40 -10.40 22.02
C ARG A 182 26.14 -10.75 20.73
N LEU A 183 27.39 -10.29 20.58
CA LEU A 183 28.25 -10.67 19.46
C LEU A 183 28.57 -12.18 19.49
N ARG A 184 28.63 -12.83 18.32
CA ARG A 184 28.98 -14.26 18.22
C ARG A 184 30.42 -14.53 18.70
N PRO A 185 30.69 -15.60 19.46
CA PRO A 185 32.03 -15.94 19.93
C PRO A 185 33.06 -16.03 18.79
N GLY A 186 34.24 -15.45 19.02
CA GLY A 186 35.36 -15.44 18.07
C GLY A 186 35.13 -14.59 16.80
N LEU A 187 34.02 -13.86 16.67
CA LEU A 187 33.81 -12.97 15.51
C LEU A 187 34.72 -11.74 15.56
N ALA A 188 34.90 -11.13 16.74
CA ALA A 188 35.76 -9.95 16.90
C ALA A 188 37.18 -10.23 16.40
N ASP A 189 37.78 -11.35 16.82
CA ASP A 189 39.15 -11.73 16.46
C ASP A 189 39.28 -11.97 14.94
N ARG A 190 38.34 -12.69 14.32
CA ARG A 190 38.34 -12.94 12.86
C ARG A 190 38.14 -11.64 12.08
N TYR A 191 37.24 -10.77 12.52
CA TYR A 191 36.99 -9.49 11.88
C TYR A 191 38.20 -8.55 11.96
N LEU A 192 38.80 -8.39 13.15
CA LEU A 192 40.01 -7.58 13.35
C LEU A 192 41.22 -8.14 12.58
N ALA A 193 41.36 -9.47 12.49
CA ALA A 193 42.39 -10.10 11.66
C ALA A 193 42.21 -9.77 10.17
N ARG A 194 40.96 -9.79 9.67
CA ARG A 194 40.66 -9.38 8.28
C ARG A 194 41.03 -7.91 8.04
N LEU A 195 40.62 -6.98 8.91
CA LEU A 195 40.97 -5.55 8.78
C LEU A 195 42.49 -5.29 8.76
N ARG A 196 43.28 -6.11 9.45
CA ARG A 196 44.76 -6.08 9.45
C ARG A 196 45.40 -6.72 8.21
N SER A 197 44.62 -7.39 7.36
CA SER A 197 45.06 -8.00 6.10
C SER A 197 44.50 -7.29 4.84
N THR A 198 43.38 -6.58 4.96
CA THR A 198 42.74 -5.85 3.87
C THR A 198 43.44 -4.50 3.63
N PRO A 199 43.93 -4.21 2.41
CA PRO A 199 44.54 -2.91 2.08
C PRO A 199 43.54 -1.74 2.21
N ALA A 200 44.00 -0.58 2.65
CA ALA A 200 43.18 0.63 2.71
C ALA A 200 42.81 1.14 1.32
N ARG A 201 41.57 1.61 1.17
CA ARG A 201 41.08 2.20 -0.09
C ARG A 201 41.76 3.56 -0.34
N ARG A 202 42.63 3.62 -1.35
CA ARG A 202 43.42 4.82 -1.67
C ARG A 202 42.63 5.83 -2.51
N THR A 203 41.79 6.65 -1.89
CA THR A 203 41.28 7.88 -2.54
C THR A 203 42.27 9.03 -2.32
N ASP A 204 42.40 9.94 -3.29
CA ASP A 204 43.26 11.15 -3.19
C ASP A 204 42.99 11.95 -1.91
N ARG A 205 41.75 11.88 -1.42
CA ARG A 205 41.33 12.44 -0.13
C ARG A 205 41.97 11.69 1.03
N LEU A 206 41.68 10.40 1.21
CA LEU A 206 42.15 9.61 2.35
C LEU A 206 43.68 9.64 2.48
N VAL A 207 44.40 9.62 1.35
CA VAL A 207 45.87 9.70 1.34
C VAL A 207 46.39 11.07 1.82
N ARG A 208 45.68 12.18 1.57
CA ARG A 208 46.04 13.52 2.07
C ARG A 208 45.57 13.79 3.49
N GLU A 209 44.42 13.26 3.87
CA GLU A 209 43.72 13.55 5.13
C GLU A 209 44.28 12.70 6.29
N LEU A 210 44.70 11.46 5.99
CA LEU A 210 45.22 10.46 6.94
C LEU A 210 46.67 10.06 6.67
N GLU A 211 47.35 10.68 5.70
CA GLU A 211 48.78 10.50 5.39
C GLU A 211 49.21 9.05 5.13
N LEU A 212 48.30 8.23 4.58
CA LEU A 212 48.45 6.78 4.44
C LEU A 212 49.66 6.36 3.60
N THR A 213 50.57 5.56 4.17
CA THR A 213 51.67 4.87 3.46
C THR A 213 51.12 3.95 2.37
N ALA A 214 51.92 3.59 1.36
CA ALA A 214 51.46 2.86 0.17
C ALA A 214 50.80 1.50 0.48
N ASP A 215 51.26 0.88 1.55
CA ASP A 215 50.95 -0.44 2.10
C ASP A 215 49.90 -0.43 3.23
N ALA A 216 49.45 0.73 3.69
CA ALA A 216 48.55 0.88 4.83
C ALA A 216 47.28 0.02 4.74
N THR A 217 46.94 -0.66 5.84
CA THR A 217 45.77 -1.53 6.01
C THR A 217 44.51 -0.75 6.35
N LEU A 218 43.35 -1.38 6.15
CA LEU A 218 42.06 -0.82 6.55
C LEU A 218 41.97 -0.59 8.08
N TYR A 219 42.61 -1.46 8.88
CA TYR A 219 42.78 -1.25 10.32
C TYR A 219 43.53 0.06 10.63
N GLU A 220 44.67 0.29 10.00
CA GLU A 220 45.50 1.48 10.23
C GLU A 220 44.80 2.76 9.79
N ALA A 221 44.12 2.75 8.64
CA ALA A 221 43.36 3.90 8.15
C ALA A 221 42.17 4.25 9.08
N VAL A 222 41.50 3.25 9.65
CA VAL A 222 40.42 3.45 10.62
C VAL A 222 40.95 3.94 11.98
N ARG A 223 42.07 3.39 12.45
CA ARG A 223 42.77 3.89 13.66
C ARG A 223 43.16 5.35 13.50
N GLU A 224 43.84 5.69 12.40
CA GLU A 224 44.35 7.05 12.15
C GLU A 224 43.23 8.07 11.92
N SER A 225 42.13 7.67 11.25
CA SER A 225 40.94 8.53 11.15
C SER A 225 40.26 8.75 12.50
N ALA A 226 40.17 7.71 13.35
CA ALA A 226 39.63 7.83 14.70
C ALA A 226 40.53 8.71 15.60
N CYS A 227 41.86 8.68 15.45
CA CYS A 227 42.77 9.60 16.16
C CYS A 227 42.51 11.09 15.85
N ARG A 228 42.03 11.40 14.63
CA ARG A 228 41.88 12.77 14.13
C ARG A 228 40.47 13.35 14.29
N GLN A 229 39.46 12.52 14.57
CA GLN A 229 38.06 12.92 14.66
C GLN A 229 37.60 13.27 16.09
N THR A 230 36.92 14.41 16.23
CA THR A 230 36.24 14.84 17.45
C THR A 230 34.79 15.26 17.13
N ALA A 231 34.02 15.70 18.14
CA ALA A 231 32.64 16.16 17.91
C ALA A 231 32.58 17.51 17.15
N GLU A 232 33.68 18.26 17.16
CA GLU A 232 33.80 19.63 16.63
C GLU A 232 34.19 19.67 15.14
N ASN A 233 34.89 18.66 14.63
CA ASN A 233 35.38 18.59 13.24
C ASN A 233 34.63 17.58 12.34
N LEU A 234 33.48 17.06 12.81
CA LEU A 234 32.68 16.02 12.15
C LEU A 234 32.39 16.27 10.65
N ASP A 235 32.12 17.51 10.24
CA ASP A 235 31.79 17.83 8.84
C ASP A 235 33.01 17.78 7.90
N GLU A 236 34.22 17.94 8.42
CA GLU A 236 35.48 17.83 7.67
C GLU A 236 35.76 16.35 7.33
N PHE A 237 35.59 15.46 8.31
CA PHE A 237 35.83 14.02 8.20
C PHE A 237 34.59 13.21 7.81
N ARG A 238 33.41 13.84 7.65
CA ARG A 238 32.13 13.18 7.30
C ARG A 238 32.26 12.21 6.13
N ASP A 239 33.06 12.63 5.16
CA ASP A 239 32.88 12.35 3.75
C ASP A 239 34.07 11.50 3.23
N SER A 240 35.18 11.49 3.98
CA SER A 240 36.20 10.42 4.07
C SER A 240 35.74 9.26 4.95
N SER A 241 34.99 9.51 6.02
CA SER A 241 34.40 8.44 6.84
C SER A 241 33.49 7.53 6.01
N TRP A 242 32.80 8.04 4.97
CA TRP A 242 32.04 7.21 4.04
C TRP A 242 32.94 6.30 3.20
N ASP A 243 34.11 6.78 2.76
CA ASP A 243 35.10 5.97 2.03
C ASP A 243 35.66 4.80 2.87
N LEU A 244 35.65 4.91 4.22
CA LEU A 244 36.08 3.87 5.17
C LEU A 244 34.94 2.96 5.67
N VAL A 245 33.74 3.52 5.91
CA VAL A 245 32.60 2.76 6.44
C VAL A 245 32.06 1.75 5.42
N GLY A 246 32.14 2.03 4.11
CA GLY A 246 31.83 1.04 3.07
C GLY A 246 32.67 -0.25 3.20
N PRO A 247 34.01 -0.17 3.11
CA PRO A 247 34.91 -1.30 3.34
C PRO A 247 34.70 -2.02 4.68
N LEU A 248 34.50 -1.29 5.80
CA LEU A 248 34.20 -1.89 7.10
C LEU A 248 32.90 -2.74 7.07
N ARG A 249 31.84 -2.27 6.39
CA ARG A 249 30.59 -3.03 6.21
C ARG A 249 30.80 -4.28 5.34
N ALA A 250 31.62 -4.18 4.29
CA ALA A 250 31.94 -5.32 3.41
C ALA A 250 32.71 -6.42 4.15
N GLU A 251 33.75 -6.07 4.93
CA GLU A 251 34.50 -7.05 5.73
C GLU A 251 33.64 -7.68 6.84
N LEU A 252 32.65 -6.96 7.37
CA LEU A 252 31.69 -7.50 8.34
C LEU A 252 30.73 -8.49 7.66
N ALA A 253 30.23 -8.19 6.46
CA ALA A 253 29.40 -9.09 5.68
C ALA A 253 30.15 -10.41 5.38
N GLU A 254 31.39 -10.31 4.92
CA GLU A 254 32.28 -11.46 4.68
C GLU A 254 32.51 -12.29 5.94
N ALA A 255 32.84 -11.66 7.08
CA ALA A 255 33.00 -12.35 8.36
C ALA A 255 31.70 -12.97 8.91
N CYS A 256 30.54 -12.59 8.39
CA CYS A 256 29.23 -13.16 8.71
C CYS A 256 28.79 -14.31 7.79
N LEU A 257 29.40 -14.49 6.61
CA LEU A 257 29.07 -15.59 5.68
C LEU A 257 29.36 -16.97 6.29
N ASP A 258 30.32 -17.08 7.22
CA ASP A 258 30.57 -18.30 8.00
C ASP A 258 29.28 -18.80 8.70
N TYR A 259 28.56 -17.89 9.33
CA TYR A 259 27.38 -18.16 10.16
C TYR A 259 26.09 -18.42 9.35
N LEU A 260 26.14 -18.29 8.01
CA LEU A 260 25.01 -18.51 7.10
C LEU A 260 24.68 -20.01 6.88
N ASP A 261 25.10 -20.90 7.77
CA ASP A 261 24.93 -22.35 7.63
C ASP A 261 23.50 -22.80 7.97
N ALA A 262 22.78 -23.25 6.95
CA ALA A 262 21.40 -23.73 7.05
C ALA A 262 21.28 -25.15 6.47
N ASP A 263 20.27 -25.86 6.95
CA ASP A 263 19.94 -27.20 6.48
C ASP A 263 19.07 -27.11 5.21
N VAL A 264 18.20 -26.09 5.12
CA VAL A 264 17.43 -25.74 3.92
C VAL A 264 17.52 -24.24 3.63
N TYR A 265 17.75 -23.90 2.36
CA TYR A 265 17.63 -22.55 1.83
C TYR A 265 16.37 -22.44 0.96
N VAL A 266 15.47 -21.52 1.31
CA VAL A 266 14.24 -21.24 0.55
C VAL A 266 14.38 -19.88 -0.12
N LEU A 267 14.47 -19.83 -1.45
CA LEU A 267 14.57 -18.59 -2.22
C LEU A 267 13.22 -18.27 -2.86
N ASP A 268 12.57 -17.18 -2.44
CA ASP A 268 11.37 -16.66 -3.10
C ASP A 268 11.70 -15.56 -4.11
N GLU A 269 10.83 -15.43 -5.12
CA GLU A 269 11.03 -14.59 -6.31
C GLU A 269 12.42 -14.72 -6.95
N PHE A 270 12.98 -15.94 -7.03
CA PHE A 270 14.39 -16.18 -7.39
C PHE A 270 14.83 -15.47 -8.70
N GLN A 271 13.91 -15.24 -9.64
CA GLN A 271 14.16 -14.55 -10.91
C GLN A 271 14.66 -13.09 -10.74
N ARG A 272 14.44 -12.48 -9.57
CA ARG A 272 15.04 -11.18 -9.19
C ARG A 272 16.53 -11.27 -8.85
N PHE A 273 17.08 -12.48 -8.78
CA PHE A 273 18.43 -12.76 -8.30
C PHE A 273 19.25 -13.57 -9.33
N LYS A 274 19.26 -13.16 -10.60
CA LYS A 274 20.00 -13.85 -11.69
C LYS A 274 21.48 -14.11 -11.33
N ALA A 275 22.16 -13.10 -10.77
CA ALA A 275 23.56 -13.21 -10.31
C ALA A 275 23.78 -14.22 -9.15
N LEU A 276 22.74 -14.60 -8.42
CA LEU A 276 22.80 -15.68 -7.42
C LEU A 276 22.78 -17.09 -8.05
N ILE A 277 22.55 -17.20 -9.36
CA ILE A 277 22.44 -18.47 -10.10
C ILE A 277 23.60 -18.67 -11.09
N ASP A 278 24.02 -17.62 -11.81
CA ASP A 278 25.11 -17.75 -12.80
C ASP A 278 26.51 -17.88 -12.15
N GLY A 279 26.73 -17.34 -10.95
CA GLY A 279 27.87 -17.70 -10.08
C GLY A 279 29.27 -17.26 -10.52
N ASP A 280 29.46 -16.82 -11.77
CA ASP A 280 30.74 -16.40 -12.37
C ASP A 280 31.09 -14.91 -12.17
N ASP A 281 30.28 -14.16 -11.41
CA ASP A 281 30.41 -12.72 -11.17
C ASP A 281 30.99 -12.42 -9.75
N ASP A 282 31.81 -11.37 -9.61
CA ASP A 282 32.35 -10.90 -8.32
C ASP A 282 31.42 -9.93 -7.56
N SER A 283 30.26 -9.61 -8.16
CA SER A 283 29.16 -8.96 -7.44
C SER A 283 28.79 -9.70 -6.15
N GLU A 284 28.22 -8.95 -5.21
CA GLU A 284 27.90 -9.45 -3.88
C GLU A 284 26.91 -10.63 -3.93
N ALA A 285 25.96 -10.60 -4.88
CA ALA A 285 25.09 -11.71 -5.25
C ALA A 285 25.87 -13.01 -5.59
N GLY A 286 26.90 -12.91 -6.42
CA GLY A 286 27.78 -14.04 -6.77
C GLY A 286 28.55 -14.58 -5.56
N ARG A 287 29.05 -13.70 -4.68
CA ARG A 287 29.76 -14.10 -3.45
C ARG A 287 28.85 -14.89 -2.49
N ILE A 288 27.59 -14.47 -2.30
CA ILE A 288 26.61 -15.24 -1.50
C ILE A 288 26.26 -16.56 -2.18
N ALA A 289 26.10 -16.58 -3.51
CA ALA A 289 25.85 -17.82 -4.24
C ALA A 289 26.96 -18.85 -4.00
N ARG A 290 28.22 -18.41 -4.03
CA ARG A 290 29.38 -19.26 -3.71
C ARG A 290 29.34 -19.73 -2.24
N ALA A 291 29.07 -18.83 -1.28
CA ALA A 291 29.03 -19.14 0.16
C ALA A 291 27.84 -20.04 0.60
N VAL A 292 26.71 -19.98 -0.10
CA VAL A 292 25.49 -20.75 0.17
C VAL A 292 25.45 -22.04 -0.64
N PHE A 293 25.53 -21.95 -1.97
CA PHE A 293 25.29 -23.07 -2.87
C PHE A 293 26.52 -23.92 -3.16
N GLY A 294 27.72 -23.40 -2.88
CA GLY A 294 28.99 -24.14 -2.92
C GLY A 294 29.12 -25.19 -1.80
N ARG A 295 28.30 -25.11 -0.74
CA ARG A 295 28.27 -26.11 0.34
C ARG A 295 27.74 -27.45 -0.22
N PRO A 296 28.47 -28.58 -0.08
CA PRO A 296 28.06 -29.85 -0.68
C PRO A 296 26.66 -30.34 -0.29
N LYS A 297 26.21 -30.08 0.94
CA LYS A 297 24.95 -30.59 1.51
C LYS A 297 23.78 -29.59 1.60
N ALA A 298 23.91 -28.38 1.04
CA ALA A 298 22.83 -27.39 1.11
C ALA A 298 21.60 -27.81 0.27
N GLU A 299 20.49 -28.16 0.94
CA GLU A 299 19.19 -28.34 0.27
C GLU A 299 18.62 -26.96 -0.14
N VAL A 300 18.13 -26.83 -1.37
CA VAL A 300 17.65 -25.57 -1.95
C VAL A 300 16.27 -25.74 -2.56
N LEU A 301 15.32 -24.94 -2.07
CA LEU A 301 13.98 -24.79 -2.64
C LEU A 301 13.86 -23.42 -3.30
N LEU A 302 13.81 -23.39 -4.63
CA LEU A 302 13.45 -22.18 -5.39
C LEU A 302 11.94 -22.07 -5.51
N LEU A 303 11.38 -20.88 -5.27
CA LEU A 303 9.98 -20.55 -5.50
C LEU A 303 9.88 -19.47 -6.59
N SER A 304 8.96 -19.64 -7.55
CA SER A 304 8.67 -18.63 -8.57
C SER A 304 7.24 -18.75 -9.09
N ALA A 305 6.70 -17.67 -9.67
CA ALA A 305 5.37 -17.65 -10.29
C ALA A 305 5.41 -17.99 -11.79
N THR A 306 6.41 -17.46 -12.48
CA THR A 306 6.58 -17.56 -13.93
C THR A 306 8.08 -17.53 -14.21
N PRO A 307 8.77 -18.67 -14.26
CA PRO A 307 10.22 -18.67 -14.32
C PRO A 307 10.73 -17.99 -15.60
N PHE A 308 10.20 -18.35 -16.79
CA PHE A 308 10.62 -17.81 -18.09
C PHE A 308 9.48 -17.76 -19.11
N LYS A 309 9.63 -16.92 -20.16
CA LYS A 309 8.78 -16.96 -21.36
C LYS A 309 9.15 -18.18 -22.21
N ALA A 310 8.18 -19.05 -22.50
CA ALA A 310 8.40 -20.26 -23.30
C ALA A 310 8.49 -19.99 -24.82
N PHE A 311 7.99 -18.84 -25.29
CA PHE A 311 7.98 -18.45 -26.70
C PHE A 311 8.28 -16.96 -26.85
N THR A 312 9.03 -16.61 -27.89
CA THR A 312 9.42 -15.25 -28.26
C THR A 312 9.39 -15.15 -29.79
N GLY A 313 8.65 -14.18 -30.33
CA GLY A 313 8.45 -14.03 -31.77
C GLY A 313 9.71 -13.60 -32.53
N ALA A 314 9.69 -13.76 -33.87
CA ALA A 314 10.84 -13.48 -34.74
C ALA A 314 11.35 -12.04 -34.65
N ASP A 315 10.48 -11.07 -34.40
CA ASP A 315 10.83 -9.64 -34.26
C ASP A 315 11.64 -9.33 -32.97
N ALA A 316 11.70 -10.26 -32.01
CA ALA A 316 12.46 -10.12 -30.77
C ALA A 316 13.92 -10.59 -30.90
N GLY A 317 14.58 -10.28 -32.02
CA GLY A 317 15.86 -10.89 -32.44
C GLY A 317 17.04 -10.75 -31.46
N GLU A 318 17.01 -9.76 -30.56
CA GLU A 318 18.07 -9.55 -29.55
C GLU A 318 17.66 -10.06 -28.15
N THR A 319 16.45 -9.74 -27.68
CA THR A 319 15.96 -10.08 -26.32
C THR A 319 15.27 -11.45 -26.22
N GLY A 320 14.76 -11.99 -27.33
CA GLY A 320 14.03 -13.27 -27.32
C GLY A 320 14.92 -14.47 -26.96
N ASP A 321 16.20 -14.35 -27.30
CA ASP A 321 17.22 -15.37 -27.04
C ASP A 321 17.73 -15.32 -25.58
N GLU A 322 17.68 -14.14 -24.96
CA GLU A 322 18.18 -13.87 -23.60
C GLU A 322 17.40 -14.66 -22.54
N HIS A 323 16.07 -14.60 -22.56
CA HIS A 323 15.21 -15.39 -21.66
C HIS A 323 15.47 -16.91 -21.73
N LEU A 324 15.88 -17.41 -22.90
CA LEU A 324 16.21 -18.82 -23.08
C LEU A 324 17.60 -19.17 -22.54
N ARG A 325 18.56 -18.24 -22.59
CA ARG A 325 19.87 -18.35 -21.92
C ARG A 325 19.68 -18.35 -20.40
N GLU A 326 18.84 -17.46 -19.87
CA GLU A 326 18.49 -17.38 -18.44
C GLU A 326 17.88 -18.70 -17.94
N PHE A 327 16.89 -19.27 -18.64
CA PHE A 327 16.33 -20.57 -18.22
C PHE A 327 17.38 -21.68 -18.23
N ARG A 328 18.26 -21.69 -19.24
CA ARG A 328 19.38 -22.63 -19.32
C ARG A 328 20.40 -22.43 -18.18
N ALA A 329 20.52 -21.23 -17.60
CA ALA A 329 21.28 -21.00 -16.36
C ALA A 329 20.62 -21.65 -15.13
N VAL A 330 19.32 -21.45 -14.93
CA VAL A 330 18.56 -22.10 -13.83
C VAL A 330 18.61 -23.62 -13.94
N LEU A 331 18.51 -24.19 -15.15
CA LEU A 331 18.63 -25.63 -15.34
C LEU A 331 20.05 -26.15 -15.06
N ARG A 332 21.12 -25.43 -15.46
CA ARG A 332 22.51 -25.76 -15.02
C ARG A 332 22.60 -25.80 -13.50
N PHE A 333 22.07 -24.78 -12.82
CA PHE A 333 22.08 -24.69 -11.37
C PHE A 333 21.31 -25.84 -10.71
N LEU A 334 20.09 -26.14 -11.16
CA LEU A 334 19.26 -27.20 -10.59
C LEU A 334 19.86 -28.60 -10.79
N PHE A 335 20.47 -28.89 -11.95
CA PHE A 335 21.09 -30.20 -12.21
C PHE A 335 22.48 -30.39 -11.58
N ARG A 336 23.11 -29.34 -11.04
CA ARG A 336 24.45 -29.33 -10.41
C ARG A 336 25.65 -29.76 -11.28
N SER A 337 25.44 -30.36 -12.45
CA SER A 337 26.49 -30.69 -13.42
C SER A 337 26.12 -30.23 -14.83
N THR A 338 27.13 -29.93 -15.65
CA THR A 338 27.02 -29.76 -17.11
C THR A 338 27.28 -31.06 -17.88
N GLU A 339 27.85 -32.06 -17.21
CA GLU A 339 28.25 -33.36 -17.79
C GLU A 339 27.09 -34.36 -17.86
N ASP A 340 26.06 -34.21 -17.00
CA ASP A 340 24.81 -34.92 -17.18
C ASP A 340 24.12 -34.49 -18.48
N GLY A 341 24.18 -35.36 -19.49
CA GLY A 341 23.55 -35.19 -20.82
C GLY A 341 22.03 -34.92 -20.80
N ARG A 342 21.38 -34.91 -19.64
CA ARG A 342 20.02 -34.41 -19.41
C ARG A 342 19.82 -32.99 -19.94
N LEU A 343 20.80 -32.09 -19.74
CA LEU A 343 20.71 -30.70 -20.24
C LEU A 343 20.88 -30.63 -21.76
N ALA A 344 21.71 -31.50 -22.35
CA ALA A 344 21.84 -31.63 -23.81
C ALA A 344 20.54 -32.18 -24.42
N ARG A 345 19.95 -33.23 -23.82
CA ARG A 345 18.65 -33.76 -24.23
C ARG A 345 17.55 -32.71 -24.11
N TYR A 346 17.47 -31.96 -23.00
CA TYR A 346 16.52 -30.85 -22.88
C TYR A 346 16.64 -29.86 -24.04
N LYS A 347 17.85 -29.42 -24.39
CA LYS A 347 18.08 -28.51 -25.52
C LYS A 347 17.60 -29.11 -26.85
N GLN A 348 17.92 -30.38 -27.12
CA GLN A 348 17.53 -31.07 -28.36
C GLN A 348 16.00 -31.16 -28.51
N GLU A 349 15.31 -31.64 -27.49
CA GLU A 349 13.86 -31.84 -27.52
C GLU A 349 13.11 -30.50 -27.51
N GLN A 350 13.61 -29.49 -26.78
CA GLN A 350 13.07 -28.13 -26.76
C GLN A 350 13.24 -27.41 -28.11
N GLU A 351 14.34 -27.64 -28.84
CA GLU A 351 14.54 -27.03 -30.16
C GLU A 351 13.71 -27.73 -31.25
N ALA A 352 13.54 -29.05 -31.15
CA ALA A 352 12.61 -29.80 -32.00
C ALA A 352 11.16 -29.32 -31.80
N LEU A 353 10.71 -29.20 -30.55
CA LEU A 353 9.38 -28.67 -30.22
C LEU A 353 9.20 -27.21 -30.68
N ARG A 354 10.21 -26.34 -30.49
CA ARG A 354 10.21 -24.97 -31.01
C ARG A 354 10.12 -24.94 -32.53
N THR A 355 10.86 -25.80 -33.22
CA THR A 355 10.84 -25.89 -34.69
C THR A 355 9.46 -26.30 -35.18
N GLN A 356 8.86 -27.32 -34.57
CA GLN A 356 7.50 -27.77 -34.88
C GLN A 356 6.47 -26.65 -34.68
N LEU A 357 6.51 -25.93 -33.55
CA LEU A 357 5.59 -24.82 -33.28
C LEU A 357 5.75 -23.65 -34.27
N LEU A 358 6.97 -23.38 -34.75
CA LEU A 358 7.27 -22.31 -35.70
C LEU A 358 6.94 -22.67 -37.16
N THR A 359 6.80 -23.95 -37.51
CA THR A 359 6.43 -24.38 -38.87
C THR A 359 4.94 -24.60 -39.09
N LEU A 360 4.12 -24.58 -38.03
CA LEU A 360 2.66 -24.75 -38.08
C LEU A 360 1.97 -23.76 -39.03
N ARG A 361 1.10 -24.29 -39.88
CA ARG A 361 0.24 -23.56 -40.81
C ARG A 361 -1.25 -23.78 -40.49
N PRO A 362 -2.14 -22.85 -40.88
CA PRO A 362 -3.58 -23.10 -40.81
C PRO A 362 -3.97 -24.34 -41.61
N GLY A 363 -4.46 -25.38 -40.93
CA GLY A 363 -4.82 -26.66 -41.53
C GLY A 363 -3.85 -27.81 -41.23
N ASP A 364 -2.71 -27.56 -40.58
CA ASP A 364 -1.85 -28.63 -40.07
C ASP A 364 -2.54 -29.44 -38.97
N GLY A 365 -2.12 -30.69 -38.80
CA GLY A 365 -2.71 -31.64 -37.86
C GLY A 365 -2.31 -31.43 -36.39
N ALA A 366 -2.59 -32.43 -35.56
CA ALA A 366 -2.19 -32.42 -34.15
C ALA A 366 -0.66 -32.38 -34.00
N ILE A 367 -0.20 -31.57 -33.04
CA ILE A 367 1.22 -31.46 -32.65
C ILE A 367 1.70 -32.81 -32.09
N ASP A 368 2.90 -33.25 -32.48
CA ASP A 368 3.53 -34.47 -31.95
C ASP A 368 3.83 -34.29 -30.45
N PRO A 369 3.23 -35.11 -29.56
CA PRO A 369 3.49 -35.00 -28.12
C PRO A 369 4.90 -35.47 -27.72
N THR A 370 5.64 -36.19 -28.59
CA THR A 370 6.91 -36.84 -28.25
C THR A 370 7.94 -35.85 -27.68
N HIS A 371 8.19 -34.73 -28.36
CA HIS A 371 9.15 -33.73 -27.89
C HIS A 371 8.66 -32.99 -26.63
N ARG A 372 7.35 -32.72 -26.54
CA ARG A 372 6.70 -32.15 -25.35
C ARG A 372 6.91 -33.05 -24.12
N GLU A 373 6.71 -34.35 -24.28
CA GLU A 373 6.82 -35.34 -23.21
C GLU A 373 8.26 -35.64 -22.83
N ALA A 374 9.19 -35.59 -23.78
CA ALA A 374 10.61 -35.67 -23.49
C ALA A 374 11.13 -34.45 -22.72
N VAL A 375 10.72 -33.23 -23.09
CA VAL A 375 10.99 -32.00 -22.32
C VAL A 375 10.38 -32.10 -20.92
N GLU A 376 9.11 -32.49 -20.83
CA GLU A 376 8.38 -32.63 -19.55
C GLU A 376 9.04 -33.67 -18.63
N SER A 377 9.50 -34.80 -19.16
CA SER A 377 10.23 -35.84 -18.43
C SER A 377 11.56 -35.33 -17.85
N VAL A 378 12.26 -34.42 -18.56
CA VAL A 378 13.48 -33.78 -18.03
C VAL A 378 13.15 -32.72 -16.98
N LEU A 379 12.10 -31.91 -17.17
CA LEU A 379 11.73 -30.86 -16.21
C LEU A 379 11.15 -31.43 -14.89
N ARG A 380 10.32 -32.48 -14.95
CA ARG A 380 9.76 -33.19 -13.76
C ARG A 380 10.82 -33.79 -12.83
N MET A 381 12.11 -33.79 -13.18
CA MET A 381 13.22 -34.16 -12.31
C MET A 381 13.67 -33.08 -11.33
N VAL A 382 13.40 -31.80 -11.63
CA VAL A 382 13.89 -30.63 -10.87
C VAL A 382 12.84 -29.52 -10.69
N MET A 383 11.65 -29.67 -11.28
CA MET A 383 10.57 -28.69 -11.25
C MET A 383 9.22 -29.34 -10.92
N CYS A 384 8.44 -28.68 -10.06
CA CYS A 384 6.99 -28.85 -9.93
C CYS A 384 6.29 -27.59 -10.43
N ARG A 385 5.11 -27.72 -11.06
CA ARG A 385 4.30 -26.60 -11.54
C ARG A 385 2.82 -26.95 -11.54
N THR A 386 2.04 -26.11 -10.88
CA THR A 386 0.58 -26.17 -10.77
C THR A 386 -0.03 -24.88 -11.30
N GLU A 387 -1.13 -24.98 -12.05
CA GLU A 387 -1.86 -23.86 -12.65
C GLU A 387 -3.36 -24.05 -12.41
N ARG A 388 -4.12 -22.97 -12.27
CA ARG A 388 -5.60 -23.04 -12.15
C ARG A 388 -6.22 -23.61 -13.43
N LEU A 389 -5.61 -23.28 -14.57
CA LEU A 389 -6.07 -23.70 -15.90
C LEU A 389 -5.86 -25.20 -16.18
N SER A 390 -5.03 -25.91 -15.42
CA SER A 390 -4.85 -27.37 -15.58
C SER A 390 -6.09 -28.19 -15.18
N VAL A 391 -7.06 -27.55 -14.50
CA VAL A 391 -8.37 -28.13 -14.13
C VAL A 391 -9.50 -27.61 -15.02
N SER A 392 -9.19 -26.75 -16.01
CA SER A 392 -10.15 -26.16 -16.94
C SER A 392 -10.27 -26.98 -18.23
N GLN A 393 -11.48 -27.06 -18.80
CA GLN A 393 -11.69 -27.61 -20.14
C GLN A 393 -11.15 -26.69 -21.27
N ARG A 394 -10.77 -25.45 -20.93
CA ARG A 394 -10.22 -24.45 -21.85
C ARG A 394 -9.00 -23.78 -21.25
N GLY A 395 -7.88 -23.81 -21.97
CA GLY A 395 -6.60 -23.22 -21.54
C GLY A 395 -6.58 -21.68 -21.49
N ASP A 396 -7.62 -21.03 -22.01
CA ASP A 396 -7.82 -19.58 -22.05
C ASP A 396 -8.96 -19.10 -21.14
N ALA A 397 -9.56 -19.97 -20.30
CA ALA A 397 -10.76 -19.66 -19.51
C ALA A 397 -10.67 -18.46 -18.54
N MET A 398 -9.47 -17.94 -18.28
CA MET A 398 -9.20 -16.76 -17.45
C MET A 398 -8.77 -15.53 -18.27
N VAL A 399 -8.82 -15.60 -19.61
CA VAL A 399 -8.35 -14.57 -20.55
C VAL A 399 -9.49 -14.23 -21.52
N ARG A 400 -9.58 -12.97 -21.95
CA ARG A 400 -10.61 -12.50 -22.88
C ARG A 400 -10.01 -11.57 -23.93
N ASP A 401 -10.02 -12.02 -25.18
CA ASP A 401 -9.42 -11.31 -26.32
C ASP A 401 -10.32 -10.14 -26.79
N ARG A 402 -10.40 -9.08 -25.96
CA ARG A 402 -11.26 -7.88 -26.14
C ARG A 402 -11.14 -7.19 -27.51
N TRP A 403 -10.05 -7.41 -28.25
CA TRP A 403 -9.82 -6.87 -29.59
C TRP A 403 -10.51 -7.67 -30.71
N ARG A 404 -10.97 -8.89 -30.44
CA ARG A 404 -11.79 -9.71 -31.35
C ARG A 404 -13.30 -9.51 -31.15
N GLU A 405 -13.68 -8.81 -30.09
CA GLU A 405 -15.07 -8.47 -29.81
C GLU A 405 -15.49 -7.22 -30.62
N GLU A 406 -16.72 -7.24 -31.12
CA GLU A 406 -17.24 -6.20 -32.01
C GLU A 406 -17.65 -4.96 -31.19
N GLY A 407 -17.17 -3.77 -31.57
CA GLY A 407 -17.42 -2.51 -30.85
C GLY A 407 -16.59 -2.25 -29.58
N SER A 408 -15.73 -3.19 -29.15
CA SER A 408 -14.81 -3.02 -28.02
C SER A 408 -13.37 -2.67 -28.41
N GLY A 409 -13.07 -2.61 -29.72
CA GLY A 409 -11.79 -2.16 -30.23
C GLY A 409 -11.47 -0.71 -29.83
N ALA A 410 -10.17 -0.41 -29.74
CA ALA A 410 -9.68 0.96 -29.65
C ALA A 410 -9.61 1.56 -31.06
N GLU A 411 -10.68 2.24 -31.48
CA GLU A 411 -10.78 2.87 -32.80
C GLU A 411 -9.73 3.97 -32.99
N LEU A 412 -9.05 3.99 -34.14
CA LEU A 412 -8.06 5.01 -34.47
C LEU A 412 -8.77 6.34 -34.78
N THR A 413 -8.44 7.39 -34.03
CA THR A 413 -9.08 8.70 -34.17
C THR A 413 -8.25 9.66 -35.02
N GLY A 414 -8.87 10.76 -35.46
CA GLY A 414 -8.13 11.87 -36.06
C GLY A 414 -7.14 12.53 -35.10
N GLY A 415 -7.33 12.40 -33.79
CA GLY A 415 -6.40 12.89 -32.77
C GLY A 415 -5.10 12.08 -32.74
N ASP A 416 -5.19 10.75 -32.78
CA ASP A 416 -4.04 9.84 -32.85
C ASP A 416 -3.13 10.20 -34.04
N VAL A 417 -3.73 10.42 -35.22
CA VAL A 417 -3.01 10.79 -36.46
C VAL A 417 -2.37 12.17 -36.35
N ARG A 418 -3.08 13.19 -35.82
CA ARG A 418 -2.52 14.53 -35.59
C ARG A 418 -1.36 14.51 -34.60
N GLY A 419 -1.51 13.79 -33.49
CA GLY A 419 -0.48 13.63 -32.46
C GLY A 419 0.78 12.93 -33.00
N PHE A 420 0.60 11.89 -33.81
CA PHE A 420 1.72 11.22 -34.49
C PHE A 420 2.45 12.16 -35.46
N LEU A 421 1.73 12.83 -36.38
CA LEU A 421 2.35 13.73 -37.37
C LEU A 421 3.13 14.87 -36.70
N ALA A 422 2.57 15.47 -35.64
CA ALA A 422 3.22 16.51 -34.85
C ALA A 422 4.49 16.00 -34.13
N ALA A 423 4.45 14.80 -33.54
CA ALA A 423 5.61 14.22 -32.87
C ALA A 423 6.70 13.76 -33.85
N ASP A 424 6.32 13.24 -35.02
CA ASP A 424 7.26 12.79 -36.05
C ASP A 424 7.94 13.96 -36.77
N HIS A 425 7.21 15.04 -37.11
CA HIS A 425 7.82 16.26 -37.68
C HIS A 425 8.91 16.81 -36.74
N VAL A 426 8.65 16.85 -35.42
CA VAL A 426 9.65 17.24 -34.42
C VAL A 426 10.84 16.27 -34.36
N ALA A 427 10.61 14.95 -34.45
CA ALA A 427 11.68 13.96 -34.48
C ALA A 427 12.55 14.07 -35.76
N GLN A 428 11.93 14.32 -36.93
CA GLN A 428 12.63 14.57 -38.19
C GLN A 428 13.47 15.85 -38.12
N ALA A 429 12.94 16.95 -37.60
CA ALA A 429 13.68 18.21 -37.44
C ALA A 429 14.88 18.06 -36.48
N VAL A 430 14.70 17.35 -35.36
CA VAL A 430 15.77 17.01 -34.41
C VAL A 430 16.85 16.13 -35.05
N ASN A 431 16.49 15.23 -35.96
CA ASN A 431 17.45 14.44 -36.74
C ASN A 431 18.20 15.31 -37.77
N ALA A 432 17.50 16.21 -38.48
CA ALA A 432 18.11 17.09 -39.49
C ALA A 432 19.12 18.08 -38.89
N ALA A 433 18.87 18.60 -37.68
CA ALA A 433 19.82 19.41 -36.92
C ALA A 433 20.95 18.58 -36.26
N GLY A 434 20.82 17.24 -36.22
CA GLY A 434 21.71 16.32 -35.53
C GLY A 434 22.97 15.96 -36.33
N ARG A 435 24.15 16.40 -35.88
CA ARG A 435 25.45 16.18 -36.56
C ARG A 435 26.01 14.73 -36.53
N ARG A 436 25.18 13.69 -36.35
CA ARG A 436 25.62 12.27 -36.32
C ARG A 436 24.55 11.32 -36.87
N PRO A 437 24.83 10.56 -37.96
CA PRO A 437 23.93 9.50 -38.44
C PRO A 437 23.86 8.29 -37.51
N ALA A 438 24.95 8.00 -36.79
CA ALA A 438 25.02 6.89 -35.83
C ALA A 438 24.13 7.19 -34.61
N GLY A 439 22.89 6.71 -34.67
CA GLY A 439 21.87 6.87 -33.63
C GLY A 439 20.83 7.96 -33.90
N SER A 440 20.40 8.19 -35.14
CA SER A 440 19.18 8.98 -35.43
C SER A 440 17.97 8.47 -34.62
N LEU A 441 17.03 9.36 -34.29
CA LEU A 441 15.76 8.98 -33.68
C LEU A 441 14.88 8.27 -34.70
N HIS A 442 14.27 7.15 -34.33
CA HIS A 442 13.21 6.51 -35.11
C HIS A 442 11.89 7.31 -34.99
N ALA A 443 11.00 7.14 -35.97
CA ALA A 443 9.65 7.70 -35.92
C ALA A 443 8.92 7.25 -34.64
N PRO A 444 8.24 8.14 -33.90
CA PRO A 444 7.70 7.85 -32.57
C PRO A 444 6.39 7.04 -32.58
N VAL A 445 6.20 6.16 -33.58
CA VAL A 445 4.97 5.38 -33.82
C VAL A 445 4.55 4.57 -32.58
N GLU A 446 5.46 3.80 -31.98
CA GLU A 446 5.14 3.00 -30.78
C GLU A 446 4.90 3.84 -29.53
N PHE A 447 5.40 5.09 -29.49
CA PHE A 447 5.07 6.04 -28.43
C PHE A 447 3.66 6.58 -28.63
N CYS A 448 3.33 7.05 -29.83
CA CYS A 448 2.03 7.65 -30.17
C CYS A 448 0.89 6.62 -30.16
N LYS A 449 1.18 5.34 -30.42
CA LYS A 449 0.25 4.21 -30.18
C LYS A 449 -0.06 3.97 -28.70
N SER A 450 0.73 4.52 -27.77
CA SER A 450 0.73 4.07 -26.36
C SER A 450 0.36 5.17 -25.37
N ALA A 451 0.67 6.43 -25.67
CA ALA A 451 0.22 7.58 -24.91
C ALA A 451 -0.15 8.76 -25.83
N PRO A 452 -1.21 9.52 -25.52
CA PRO A 452 -1.44 10.82 -26.14
C PRO A 452 -0.39 11.83 -25.67
N HIS A 453 -0.26 12.94 -26.39
CA HIS A 453 0.59 14.08 -26.02
C HIS A 453 2.03 13.67 -25.64
N VAL A 454 2.63 12.79 -26.46
CA VAL A 454 3.93 12.13 -26.19
C VAL A 454 5.01 13.10 -25.72
N LEU A 455 5.08 14.32 -26.27
CA LEU A 455 6.13 15.27 -25.90
C LEU A 455 6.00 15.79 -24.46
N SER A 456 4.79 15.83 -23.88
CA SER A 456 4.55 16.17 -22.47
C SER A 456 4.93 15.06 -21.49
N PHE A 457 5.01 13.80 -21.94
CA PHE A 457 5.27 12.63 -21.09
C PHE A 457 6.61 11.92 -21.35
N ALA A 458 7.26 12.15 -22.49
CA ALA A 458 8.54 11.54 -22.89
C ALA A 458 9.79 12.04 -22.11
N ASP A 459 9.61 12.57 -20.89
CA ASP A 459 10.69 12.87 -19.95
C ASP A 459 11.66 11.68 -19.79
N GLY A 460 12.96 11.95 -19.86
CA GLY A 460 14.00 10.92 -19.75
C GLY A 460 14.27 10.12 -21.03
N TYR A 461 13.38 10.12 -22.03
CA TYR A 461 13.61 9.48 -23.33
C TYR A 461 14.61 10.28 -24.18
N GLN A 462 15.28 9.61 -25.13
CA GLN A 462 16.25 10.24 -26.03
C GLN A 462 15.62 11.33 -26.92
N LEU A 463 14.35 11.16 -27.32
CA LEU A 463 13.56 12.15 -28.05
C LEU A 463 13.52 13.50 -27.31
N LYS A 464 12.97 13.51 -26.09
CA LYS A 464 12.87 14.71 -25.24
C LYS A 464 14.25 15.27 -24.88
N LYS A 465 15.24 14.43 -24.56
CA LYS A 465 16.62 14.85 -24.26
C LYS A 465 17.26 15.63 -25.41
N ARG A 466 17.12 15.17 -26.66
CA ARG A 466 17.66 15.85 -27.84
C ARG A 466 16.85 17.09 -28.21
N LEU A 467 15.53 17.02 -28.10
CA LEU A 467 14.64 18.16 -28.31
C LEU A 467 15.00 19.31 -27.35
N SER A 468 15.24 19.02 -26.07
CA SER A 468 15.72 20.01 -25.08
C SER A 468 17.07 20.64 -25.44
N ALA A 469 17.97 19.89 -26.08
CA ALA A 469 19.29 20.37 -26.49
C ALA A 469 19.26 21.19 -27.79
N LEU A 470 18.25 20.95 -28.65
CA LEU A 470 18.13 21.56 -29.98
C LEU A 470 16.94 22.52 -30.14
N LYS A 471 16.16 22.83 -29.09
CA LYS A 471 14.99 23.73 -29.14
C LYS A 471 15.27 25.18 -29.56
N ALA A 472 16.53 25.56 -29.77
CA ALA A 472 16.97 26.85 -30.29
C ALA A 472 17.50 26.79 -31.74
N ASP A 473 17.55 25.61 -32.37
CA ASP A 473 17.81 25.48 -33.79
C ASP A 473 16.60 26.00 -34.60
N PRO A 474 16.78 26.78 -35.68
CA PRO A 474 15.66 27.35 -36.43
C PRO A 474 14.68 26.32 -37.02
N GLY A 475 15.16 25.16 -37.48
CA GLY A 475 14.30 24.10 -38.03
C GLY A 475 13.51 23.38 -36.94
N VAL A 476 14.15 23.09 -35.81
CA VAL A 476 13.48 22.51 -34.63
C VAL A 476 12.48 23.49 -34.02
N ALA A 477 12.80 24.79 -33.98
CA ALA A 477 11.91 25.84 -33.49
C ALA A 477 10.67 26.02 -34.38
N ALA A 478 10.81 25.92 -35.70
CA ALA A 478 9.68 25.93 -36.64
C ALA A 478 8.78 24.70 -36.42
N ALA A 479 9.34 23.48 -36.41
CA ALA A 479 8.58 22.26 -36.15
C ALA A 479 7.88 22.29 -34.77
N LEU A 480 8.49 22.92 -33.77
CA LEU A 480 7.87 23.11 -32.45
C LEU A 480 6.61 24.00 -32.49
N GLN A 481 6.54 25.02 -33.36
CA GLN A 481 5.34 25.86 -33.48
C GLN A 481 4.13 25.08 -34.02
N GLU A 482 4.36 24.12 -34.93
CA GLU A 482 3.31 23.25 -35.48
C GLU A 482 3.00 22.04 -34.58
N SER A 483 3.87 21.73 -33.61
CA SER A 483 3.81 20.50 -32.81
C SER A 483 2.66 20.41 -31.79
N GLY A 484 1.79 21.42 -31.70
CA GLY A 484 0.72 21.55 -30.69
C GLY A 484 -0.03 20.27 -30.31
N PRO A 485 -0.52 19.44 -31.27
CA PRO A 485 -1.22 18.18 -30.96
C PRO A 485 -0.40 17.15 -30.16
N ALA A 486 0.93 17.21 -30.22
CA ALA A 486 1.83 16.33 -29.47
C ALA A 486 2.11 16.81 -28.03
N TRP A 487 1.54 17.95 -27.61
CA TRP A 487 1.62 18.52 -26.26
C TRP A 487 0.25 18.56 -25.59
N LEU A 488 0.26 18.56 -24.26
CA LEU A 488 -0.93 18.68 -23.43
C LEU A 488 -1.35 20.16 -23.26
N ASP A 489 -2.65 20.43 -23.35
CA ASP A 489 -3.25 21.75 -23.16
C ASP A 489 -3.49 22.01 -21.67
N LEU A 490 -2.52 22.63 -20.99
CA LEU A 490 -2.57 22.87 -19.55
C LEU A 490 -3.54 23.99 -19.14
N ASP A 491 -3.90 24.92 -20.03
CA ASP A 491 -4.87 25.98 -19.70
C ASP A 491 -6.31 25.47 -19.81
N ARG A 492 -6.59 24.55 -20.74
CA ARG A 492 -7.84 23.77 -20.76
C ARG A 492 -8.01 22.91 -19.51
N ILE A 493 -6.93 22.30 -19.04
CA ILE A 493 -6.91 21.55 -17.77
C ILE A 493 -7.18 22.50 -16.59
N ASP A 494 -6.63 23.71 -16.58
CA ASP A 494 -6.87 24.68 -15.51
C ASP A 494 -8.35 25.04 -15.37
N ALA A 495 -9.06 25.18 -16.48
CA ALA A 495 -10.48 25.50 -16.53
C ALA A 495 -11.44 24.31 -16.24
N TYR A 496 -10.93 23.11 -15.93
CA TYR A 496 -11.69 21.85 -15.98
C TYR A 496 -12.44 21.65 -17.31
N GLY A 497 -11.86 22.08 -18.43
CA GLY A 497 -12.42 21.87 -19.76
C GLY A 497 -12.49 20.39 -20.13
N PRO A 498 -13.25 20.00 -21.18
CA PRO A 498 -13.27 18.61 -21.63
C PRO A 498 -11.85 18.10 -21.86
N SER A 499 -11.59 16.87 -21.40
CA SER A 499 -10.39 16.13 -21.78
C SER A 499 -10.29 16.08 -23.32
N PRO A 500 -9.09 15.91 -23.90
CA PRO A 500 -8.89 15.85 -25.35
C PRO A 500 -9.90 14.89 -26.02
N GLY A 501 -10.83 15.48 -26.79
CA GLY A 501 -12.01 14.83 -27.37
C GLY A 501 -13.14 14.43 -26.40
N GLU A 502 -13.64 15.35 -25.56
CA GLU A 502 -15.00 15.26 -24.99
C GLU A 502 -15.85 16.51 -25.33
N ALA A 503 -15.74 17.00 -26.57
CA ALA A 503 -16.78 17.86 -27.15
C ALA A 503 -17.96 16.97 -27.61
N PRO A 504 -19.22 17.46 -27.62
CA PRO A 504 -20.40 16.61 -27.91
C PRO A 504 -20.34 15.84 -29.24
N ASP A 505 -19.62 16.38 -30.23
CA ASP A 505 -19.50 15.82 -31.58
C ASP A 505 -18.08 15.29 -31.91
N CYS A 506 -17.20 15.10 -30.92
CA CYS A 506 -15.80 14.68 -31.13
C CYS A 506 -15.35 13.59 -30.14
N PRO A 507 -15.07 12.36 -30.59
CA PRO A 507 -14.47 11.31 -29.76
C PRO A 507 -13.09 11.70 -29.22
N ALA A 508 -12.70 11.07 -28.10
CA ALA A 508 -11.43 11.30 -27.41
C ALA A 508 -10.22 11.25 -28.36
N ASP A 509 -9.32 12.24 -28.29
CA ASP A 509 -8.20 12.46 -29.23
C ASP A 509 -7.13 11.34 -29.24
N HIS A 510 -7.33 10.22 -28.53
CA HIS A 510 -6.49 9.03 -28.59
C HIS A 510 -7.29 7.76 -28.25
N GLY A 511 -7.49 6.90 -29.24
CA GLY A 511 -8.46 5.79 -29.20
C GLY A 511 -8.26 4.78 -28.07
N ARG A 512 -7.00 4.47 -27.72
CA ARG A 512 -6.70 3.55 -26.59
C ARG A 512 -6.99 4.16 -25.23
N LEU A 513 -6.83 5.48 -25.07
CA LEU A 513 -7.24 6.15 -23.82
C LEU A 513 -8.77 6.20 -23.74
N ALA A 514 -9.46 6.44 -24.86
CA ALA A 514 -10.93 6.38 -24.94
C ALA A 514 -11.49 5.03 -24.46
N ALA A 515 -10.88 3.92 -24.91
CA ALA A 515 -11.25 2.57 -24.48
C ALA A 515 -10.95 2.33 -22.99
N LEU A 516 -9.76 2.74 -22.51
CA LEU A 516 -9.36 2.57 -21.11
C LEU A 516 -10.23 3.40 -20.14
N THR A 517 -10.59 4.63 -20.50
CA THR A 517 -11.52 5.47 -19.72
C THR A 517 -12.89 4.80 -19.60
N ARG A 518 -13.38 4.14 -20.66
CA ARG A 518 -14.67 3.42 -20.62
C ARG A 518 -14.64 2.19 -19.70
N GLU A 519 -13.58 1.38 -19.76
CA GLU A 519 -13.49 0.14 -18.97
C GLU A 519 -13.13 0.40 -17.50
N ALA A 520 -12.21 1.35 -17.23
CA ALA A 520 -11.62 1.55 -15.91
C ALA A 520 -12.09 2.82 -15.17
N LEU A 521 -12.83 3.73 -15.84
CA LEU A 521 -13.59 4.81 -15.22
C LEU A 521 -15.00 4.95 -15.87
N PRO A 522 -15.81 3.86 -15.91
CA PRO A 522 -17.20 3.92 -16.35
C PRO A 522 -18.00 4.85 -15.43
N ARG A 523 -19.01 5.57 -15.92
CA ARG A 523 -19.86 6.37 -15.02
C ARG A 523 -20.81 5.44 -14.25
N PRO A 524 -20.99 5.61 -12.92
CA PRO A 524 -20.57 6.74 -12.08
C PRO A 524 -19.35 6.46 -11.19
N ALA A 525 -18.32 5.72 -11.66
CA ALA A 525 -17.15 5.36 -10.86
C ALA A 525 -16.40 6.58 -10.30
N GLU A 526 -16.43 7.73 -10.97
CA GLU A 526 -15.93 9.00 -10.44
C GLU A 526 -16.58 9.45 -9.11
N LEU A 527 -17.75 8.90 -8.75
CA LEU A 527 -18.47 9.21 -7.52
C LEU A 527 -18.20 8.22 -6.38
N LEU A 528 -17.35 7.22 -6.60
CA LEU A 528 -17.04 6.17 -5.62
C LEU A 528 -15.81 6.55 -4.77
N LEU A 529 -15.93 6.51 -3.45
CA LEU A 529 -14.82 6.69 -2.49
C LEU A 529 -14.19 5.38 -2.04
N TRP A 530 -14.81 4.25 -2.40
CA TRP A 530 -14.30 2.90 -2.25
C TRP A 530 -14.90 2.01 -3.34
N VAL A 531 -14.23 0.91 -3.67
CA VAL A 531 -14.82 -0.14 -4.51
C VAL A 531 -16.00 -0.77 -3.75
N PRO A 532 -17.14 -1.07 -4.39
CA PRO A 532 -18.26 -1.76 -3.74
C PRO A 532 -17.79 -3.07 -3.05
N PRO A 533 -18.31 -3.40 -1.86
CA PRO A 533 -17.96 -4.64 -1.18
C PRO A 533 -18.44 -5.87 -1.98
N SER A 534 -17.71 -6.97 -1.82
CA SER A 534 -17.99 -8.25 -2.49
C SER A 534 -19.27 -8.90 -1.98
N LEU A 535 -19.59 -8.69 -0.69
CA LEU A 535 -20.75 -9.23 0.01
C LEU A 535 -21.47 -8.13 0.82
N PRO A 536 -22.22 -7.22 0.17
CA PRO A 536 -22.95 -6.16 0.85
C PRO A 536 -24.07 -6.73 1.76
N TYR A 537 -24.17 -6.20 2.98
CA TYR A 537 -25.13 -6.66 4.00
C TYR A 537 -26.59 -6.22 3.77
N HIS A 538 -26.80 -5.28 2.85
CA HIS A 538 -28.09 -4.84 2.31
C HIS A 538 -27.86 -4.39 0.87
N PRO A 539 -28.90 -4.28 0.02
CA PRO A 539 -28.75 -3.69 -1.31
C PRO A 539 -28.03 -2.34 -1.26
N LEU A 540 -27.11 -2.12 -2.21
CA LEU A 540 -26.37 -0.86 -2.34
C LEU A 540 -27.30 0.26 -2.83
N GLY A 541 -26.94 1.49 -2.52
CA GLY A 541 -27.67 2.71 -2.90
C GLY A 541 -26.82 3.67 -3.73
N GLY A 542 -27.39 4.84 -4.04
CA GLY A 542 -26.73 5.93 -4.75
C GLY A 542 -25.88 5.49 -5.96
N PRO A 543 -24.62 5.96 -6.09
CA PRO A 543 -23.74 5.57 -7.19
C PRO A 543 -23.22 4.13 -7.09
N PHE A 544 -23.22 3.52 -5.89
CA PHE A 544 -22.73 2.16 -5.67
C PHE A 544 -23.66 1.12 -6.30
N ALA A 545 -24.98 1.34 -6.25
CA ALA A 545 -25.98 0.51 -6.93
C ALA A 545 -25.77 0.48 -8.46
N ALA A 546 -25.36 1.61 -9.05
CA ALA A 546 -25.07 1.72 -10.48
C ALA A 546 -23.64 1.27 -10.86
N ALA A 547 -22.86 0.76 -9.89
CA ALA A 547 -21.50 0.29 -10.06
C ALA A 547 -21.31 -1.17 -9.61
N GLU A 548 -22.39 -1.96 -9.56
CA GLU A 548 -22.31 -3.39 -9.24
C GLU A 548 -21.36 -4.12 -10.21
N GLY A 549 -20.39 -4.87 -9.66
CA GLY A 549 -19.32 -5.52 -10.42
C GLY A 549 -18.14 -4.62 -10.81
N PHE A 550 -18.13 -3.33 -10.46
CA PHE A 550 -16.95 -2.47 -10.62
C PHE A 550 -15.77 -2.99 -9.79
N THR A 551 -14.56 -2.98 -10.36
CA THR A 551 -13.35 -3.48 -9.71
C THR A 551 -12.09 -2.77 -10.21
N LYS A 552 -10.95 -3.00 -9.55
CA LYS A 552 -9.66 -2.36 -9.86
C LYS A 552 -9.08 -2.93 -11.16
N THR A 553 -8.67 -2.07 -12.08
CA THR A 553 -7.95 -2.47 -13.30
C THR A 553 -6.43 -2.39 -13.07
N LEU A 554 -5.71 -3.44 -13.44
CA LEU A 554 -4.24 -3.46 -13.47
C LEU A 554 -3.78 -3.36 -14.93
N LEU A 555 -2.94 -2.37 -15.24
CA LEU A 555 -2.46 -2.06 -16.58
C LEU A 555 -0.94 -2.25 -16.65
N PHE A 556 -0.48 -2.95 -17.69
CA PHE A 556 0.94 -3.18 -17.94
C PHE A 556 1.39 -2.41 -19.19
N SER A 557 2.58 -1.80 -19.17
CA SER A 557 3.15 -1.14 -20.34
C SER A 557 4.64 -1.41 -20.50
N GLY A 558 5.09 -1.51 -21.76
CA GLY A 558 6.50 -1.50 -22.14
C GLY A 558 7.15 -0.11 -22.09
N TRP A 559 6.39 0.95 -21.76
CA TRP A 559 6.86 2.34 -21.82
C TRP A 559 6.61 3.11 -20.52
N ARG A 560 7.68 3.54 -19.84
CA ARG A 560 7.65 4.36 -18.60
C ARG A 560 6.81 5.65 -18.69
N MET A 561 6.62 6.23 -19.87
CA MET A 561 5.75 7.40 -20.04
C MET A 561 4.24 7.08 -19.92
N VAL A 562 3.83 5.83 -20.14
CA VAL A 562 2.41 5.45 -20.24
C VAL A 562 1.72 5.43 -18.88
N PRO A 563 2.28 4.83 -17.80
CA PRO A 563 1.74 5.00 -16.47
C PRO A 563 1.55 6.47 -16.08
N ARG A 564 2.54 7.32 -16.36
CA ARG A 564 2.45 8.77 -16.09
C ARG A 564 1.32 9.45 -16.85
N ALA A 565 1.16 9.16 -18.15
CA ALA A 565 0.07 9.70 -18.97
C ALA A 565 -1.30 9.22 -18.47
N VAL A 566 -1.48 7.93 -18.25
CA VAL A 566 -2.77 7.35 -17.82
C VAL A 566 -3.14 7.81 -16.41
N ALA A 567 -2.19 7.78 -15.45
CA ALA A 567 -2.44 8.15 -14.06
C ALA A 567 -2.94 9.59 -13.93
N SER A 568 -2.27 10.51 -14.62
CA SER A 568 -2.59 11.93 -14.60
C SER A 568 -3.86 12.28 -15.37
N LEU A 569 -4.06 11.73 -16.58
CA LEU A 569 -5.21 12.05 -17.41
C LEU A 569 -6.52 11.44 -16.89
N LEU A 570 -6.50 10.24 -16.30
CA LEU A 570 -7.71 9.65 -15.70
C LEU A 570 -8.05 10.28 -14.34
N SER A 571 -7.03 10.70 -13.57
CA SER A 571 -7.27 11.50 -12.36
C SER A 571 -7.82 12.88 -12.68
N TYR A 572 -7.30 13.54 -13.74
CA TYR A 572 -7.90 14.77 -14.26
C TYR A 572 -9.36 14.56 -14.70
N GLU A 573 -9.64 13.48 -15.42
CA GLU A 573 -10.98 13.16 -15.92
C GLU A 573 -11.99 12.93 -14.79
N ALA A 574 -11.62 12.20 -13.73
CA ALA A 574 -12.46 12.04 -12.55
C ALA A 574 -12.69 13.38 -11.81
N GLU A 575 -11.66 14.22 -11.68
CA GLU A 575 -11.79 15.56 -11.14
C GLU A 575 -12.68 16.48 -11.99
N ARG A 576 -12.61 16.36 -13.32
CA ARG A 576 -13.49 17.10 -14.24
C ARG A 576 -14.96 16.70 -14.05
N ARG A 577 -15.25 15.40 -13.89
CA ARG A 577 -16.61 14.89 -13.62
C ARG A 577 -17.12 15.16 -12.19
N THR A 578 -16.25 15.59 -11.27
CA THR A 578 -16.60 15.88 -9.87
C THR A 578 -16.42 17.35 -9.52
N VAL A 579 -15.17 17.81 -9.37
CA VAL A 579 -14.79 19.19 -9.06
C VAL A 579 -15.11 20.16 -10.20
N GLY A 580 -15.06 19.71 -11.47
CA GLY A 580 -15.50 20.50 -12.61
C GLY A 580 -17.04 20.61 -12.73
N ASP A 581 -17.77 19.58 -12.30
CA ASP A 581 -19.22 19.48 -12.48
C ASP A 581 -20.00 20.57 -11.68
N PRO A 582 -20.89 21.35 -12.32
CA PRO A 582 -21.68 22.39 -11.66
C PRO A 582 -22.49 21.90 -10.45
N ARG A 583 -22.95 20.65 -10.44
CA ARG A 583 -23.75 20.04 -9.36
C ARG A 583 -22.97 19.91 -8.05
N SER A 584 -21.64 19.96 -8.10
CA SER A 584 -20.77 19.94 -6.91
C SER A 584 -20.59 21.31 -6.26
N ARG A 585 -21.12 22.39 -6.84
CA ARG A 585 -21.03 23.77 -6.30
C ARG A 585 -22.17 24.04 -5.33
N THR A 586 -21.91 24.87 -4.31
CA THR A 586 -22.96 25.42 -3.43
C THR A 586 -23.22 26.89 -3.76
N PRO A 587 -24.37 27.49 -3.37
CA PRO A 587 -24.64 28.92 -3.59
C PRO A 587 -23.63 29.90 -2.97
N ARG A 588 -22.73 29.41 -2.09
CA ARG A 588 -21.63 30.19 -1.48
C ARG A 588 -20.34 30.16 -2.31
N GLU A 589 -20.26 29.31 -3.34
CA GLU A 589 -19.08 29.07 -4.18
C GLU A 589 -19.23 29.76 -5.54
N LEU A 590 -19.33 31.09 -5.52
CA LEU A 590 -19.66 31.94 -6.67
C LEU A 590 -18.52 32.16 -7.68
N GLY A 591 -17.32 31.64 -7.41
CA GLY A 591 -16.15 31.79 -8.28
C GLY A 591 -16.03 30.70 -9.34
N GLU A 592 -15.21 30.95 -10.35
CA GLU A 592 -14.68 29.90 -11.22
C GLU A 592 -13.67 29.04 -10.45
N ARG A 593 -13.64 27.73 -10.72
CA ARG A 593 -12.71 26.79 -10.10
C ARG A 593 -11.53 26.57 -11.04
N SER A 594 -10.31 26.72 -10.52
CA SER A 594 -9.05 26.37 -11.19
C SER A 594 -8.55 25.00 -10.73
N TYR A 595 -7.89 24.26 -11.64
CA TYR A 595 -7.19 23.01 -11.32
C TYR A 595 -5.79 23.29 -10.74
N PHE A 596 -5.06 24.25 -11.29
CA PHE A 596 -3.70 24.63 -10.88
C PHE A 596 -3.69 25.81 -9.89
N ARG A 597 -4.42 25.64 -8.78
CA ARG A 597 -4.48 26.61 -7.66
C ARG A 597 -3.09 26.92 -7.10
N ASN A 598 -2.86 28.16 -6.65
CA ASN A 598 -1.63 28.51 -5.94
C ASN A 598 -1.64 27.91 -4.52
N ALA A 599 -0.47 27.73 -3.92
CA ALA A 599 -0.35 27.22 -2.54
C ALA A 599 -0.96 28.14 -1.47
N SER A 600 -1.26 29.40 -1.81
CA SER A 600 -2.02 30.36 -0.99
C SER A 600 -3.53 30.12 -1.00
N ASP A 601 -4.04 29.43 -1.99
CA ASP A 601 -5.46 29.46 -2.34
C ASP A 601 -6.19 28.34 -1.61
N ARG A 602 -7.37 28.65 -1.06
CA ARG A 602 -8.16 27.63 -0.35
C ARG A 602 -8.61 26.54 -1.34
N PRO A 603 -8.56 25.25 -0.97
CA PRO A 603 -9.11 24.18 -1.79
C PRO A 603 -10.58 24.44 -2.14
N GLN A 604 -10.98 24.00 -3.34
CA GLN A 604 -12.33 24.14 -3.87
C GLN A 604 -12.79 22.80 -4.46
N PRO A 605 -13.87 22.18 -3.95
CA PRO A 605 -14.55 22.47 -2.68
C PRO A 605 -13.58 22.57 -1.48
N ALA A 606 -13.97 23.35 -0.47
CA ALA A 606 -13.23 23.43 0.79
C ALA A 606 -13.56 22.21 1.68
N PRO A 607 -12.65 21.77 2.56
CA PRO A 607 -12.95 20.80 3.62
C PRO A 607 -14.23 21.18 4.39
N GLN A 608 -15.07 20.19 4.70
CA GLN A 608 -16.40 20.38 5.29
C GLN A 608 -16.51 19.80 6.71
N LEU A 609 -15.82 18.69 6.97
CA LEU A 609 -15.85 17.96 8.24
C LEU A 609 -14.62 18.36 9.07
N VAL A 610 -14.59 19.62 9.47
CA VAL A 610 -13.48 20.25 10.21
C VAL A 610 -13.92 20.67 11.60
N PHE A 611 -13.05 20.45 12.59
CA PHE A 611 -13.26 20.87 13.98
C PHE A 611 -12.69 22.28 14.16
N THR A 612 -13.54 23.27 14.50
CA THR A 612 -13.15 24.69 14.54
C THR A 612 -13.62 25.37 15.83
N ARG A 613 -13.05 26.54 16.14
CA ARG A 613 -13.49 27.37 17.29
C ARG A 613 -14.34 28.54 16.78
N ALA A 614 -15.53 28.74 17.32
CA ALA A 614 -16.38 29.92 17.09
C ALA A 614 -16.56 30.70 18.40
N ALA A 615 -16.19 31.98 18.40
CA ALA A 615 -16.17 32.84 19.60
C ALA A 615 -15.38 32.28 20.81
N GLY A 616 -14.50 31.30 20.59
CA GLY A 616 -13.72 30.60 21.62
C GLY A 616 -14.23 29.19 21.96
N GLU A 617 -15.47 28.85 21.61
CA GLU A 617 -16.09 27.55 21.89
C GLU A 617 -16.00 26.57 20.70
N PRO A 618 -16.10 25.25 20.91
CA PRO A 618 -16.18 24.24 19.85
C PRO A 618 -17.34 24.44 18.88
N ALA A 619 -17.07 24.33 17.57
CA ALA A 619 -18.06 24.49 16.50
C ALA A 619 -18.01 23.32 15.50
N HIS A 620 -19.18 22.92 15.00
CA HIS A 620 -19.41 21.67 14.24
C HIS A 620 -19.28 20.39 15.08
N MET A 621 -19.72 20.42 16.34
CA MET A 621 -19.83 19.23 17.22
C MET A 621 -20.63 18.07 16.60
N THR A 622 -21.54 18.35 15.65
CA THR A 622 -22.26 17.32 14.87
C THR A 622 -21.35 16.39 14.07
N ASN A 623 -20.08 16.74 13.83
CA ASN A 623 -19.09 15.82 13.24
C ASN A 623 -18.91 14.54 14.09
N PHE A 624 -19.20 14.57 15.39
CA PHE A 624 -19.18 13.36 16.24
C PHE A 624 -20.24 12.32 15.88
N VAL A 625 -21.27 12.65 15.08
CA VAL A 625 -22.17 11.65 14.47
C VAL A 625 -21.38 10.63 13.63
N LEU A 626 -20.23 11.03 13.07
CA LEU A 626 -19.35 10.18 12.26
C LEU A 626 -18.16 9.59 13.03
N THR A 627 -17.75 10.21 14.15
CA THR A 627 -16.48 9.89 14.86
C THR A 627 -16.61 9.45 16.32
N TYR A 628 -17.81 9.46 16.92
CA TYR A 628 -18.04 8.90 18.25
C TYR A 628 -18.51 7.43 18.13
N PRO A 629 -17.73 6.45 18.59
CA PRO A 629 -18.06 5.03 18.49
C PRO A 629 -19.00 4.63 19.64
N SER A 630 -20.24 5.13 19.60
CA SER A 630 -21.25 4.86 20.62
C SER A 630 -21.57 3.37 20.73
N PRO A 631 -21.39 2.73 21.90
CA PRO A 631 -21.88 1.38 22.15
C PRO A 631 -23.40 1.26 21.95
N THR A 632 -24.20 2.26 22.35
CA THR A 632 -25.67 2.27 22.13
C THR A 632 -26.01 2.10 20.65
N LEU A 633 -25.37 2.88 19.77
CA LEU A 633 -25.61 2.79 18.33
C LEU A 633 -25.03 1.50 17.72
N ALA A 634 -23.90 1.01 18.23
CA ALA A 634 -23.30 -0.25 17.78
C ALA A 634 -24.15 -1.48 18.11
N ASP A 635 -24.88 -1.45 19.22
CA ASP A 635 -25.72 -2.58 19.65
C ASP A 635 -27.19 -2.43 19.19
N ALA A 636 -27.58 -1.27 18.65
CA ALA A 636 -28.95 -1.01 18.18
C ALA A 636 -29.30 -1.76 16.88
N VAL A 637 -28.31 -2.02 16.01
CA VAL A 637 -28.45 -2.87 14.82
C VAL A 637 -27.10 -3.40 14.36
N ASP A 638 -27.08 -4.65 13.88
CA ASP A 638 -25.91 -5.22 13.19
C ASP A 638 -26.28 -5.69 11.78
N PRO A 639 -26.05 -4.87 10.74
CA PRO A 639 -26.12 -5.27 9.33
C PRO A 639 -25.61 -6.68 9.00
N ALA A 640 -24.52 -7.17 9.59
CA ALA A 640 -23.99 -8.51 9.26
C ALA A 640 -24.86 -9.66 9.79
N ALA A 641 -25.76 -9.39 10.74
CA ALA A 641 -26.78 -10.31 11.24
C ALA A 641 -28.18 -10.03 10.64
N ALA A 642 -28.28 -9.14 9.64
CA ALA A 642 -29.54 -8.81 9.01
C ALA A 642 -30.13 -10.00 8.22
N PRO A 643 -31.46 -10.17 8.17
CA PRO A 643 -32.08 -11.16 7.31
C PRO A 643 -31.87 -10.83 5.83
N ALA A 644 -31.70 -11.87 5.00
CA ALA A 644 -31.51 -11.70 3.56
C ALA A 644 -32.65 -10.89 2.93
N GLY A 645 -32.31 -9.84 2.18
CA GLY A 645 -33.26 -8.89 1.60
C GLY A 645 -33.61 -7.69 2.49
N ALA A 646 -33.01 -7.55 3.68
CA ALA A 646 -33.09 -6.31 4.45
C ALA A 646 -32.51 -5.12 3.65
N THR A 647 -33.19 -3.97 3.70
CA THR A 647 -32.73 -2.72 3.07
C THR A 647 -32.06 -1.81 4.10
N ALA A 648 -31.19 -0.90 3.64
CA ALA A 648 -30.57 0.10 4.51
C ALA A 648 -31.64 0.86 5.33
N ALA A 649 -32.66 1.42 4.66
CA ALA A 649 -33.77 2.12 5.32
C ALA A 649 -34.55 1.25 6.32
N GLY A 650 -34.66 -0.07 6.10
CA GLY A 650 -35.26 -1.00 7.06
C GLY A 650 -34.41 -1.19 8.32
N LEU A 651 -33.08 -1.26 8.17
CA LEU A 651 -32.13 -1.30 9.28
C LEU A 651 -32.07 0.03 10.04
N GLU A 652 -32.13 1.16 9.32
CA GLU A 652 -32.23 2.50 9.90
C GLU A 652 -33.50 2.64 10.76
N ALA A 653 -34.65 2.21 10.23
CA ALA A 653 -35.92 2.25 10.96
C ALA A 653 -35.93 1.34 12.20
N ALA A 654 -35.35 0.14 12.11
CA ALA A 654 -35.20 -0.76 13.26
C ALA A 654 -34.32 -0.13 14.35
N ALA A 655 -33.16 0.41 13.98
CA ALA A 655 -32.27 1.11 14.91
C ALA A 655 -32.92 2.37 15.51
N ALA A 656 -33.69 3.12 14.73
CA ALA A 656 -34.42 4.31 15.20
C ALA A 656 -35.43 3.97 16.30
N VAL A 657 -36.12 2.82 16.22
CA VAL A 657 -37.02 2.33 17.27
C VAL A 657 -36.25 2.00 18.55
N VAL A 658 -35.10 1.32 18.45
CA VAL A 658 -34.24 1.01 19.61
C VAL A 658 -33.69 2.28 20.26
N CYS A 659 -33.21 3.24 19.45
CA CYS A 659 -32.72 4.52 19.93
C CYS A 659 -33.81 5.33 20.64
N ARG A 660 -35.04 5.36 20.09
CA ARG A 660 -36.20 6.00 20.73
C ARG A 660 -36.52 5.34 22.07
N ALA A 661 -36.66 4.02 22.10
CA ALA A 661 -36.95 3.29 23.33
C ALA A 661 -35.89 3.53 24.42
N ARG A 662 -34.60 3.64 24.06
CA ARG A 662 -33.52 3.97 25.02
C ARG A 662 -33.58 5.42 25.50
N PHE A 663 -33.83 6.37 24.60
CA PHE A 663 -33.96 7.80 24.89
C PHE A 663 -35.13 8.08 25.85
N ASP A 664 -36.31 7.51 25.54
CA ASP A 664 -37.52 7.67 26.34
C ASP A 664 -37.36 7.00 27.72
N ALA A 665 -36.77 5.79 27.78
CA ALA A 665 -36.51 5.07 29.04
C ALA A 665 -35.44 5.73 29.94
N LEU A 666 -34.66 6.68 29.41
CA LEU A 666 -33.69 7.49 30.16
C LEU A 666 -34.22 8.91 30.47
N GLY A 667 -35.46 9.23 30.09
CA GLY A 667 -36.06 10.54 30.34
C GLY A 667 -35.38 11.70 29.62
N LEU A 668 -34.60 11.44 28.56
CA LEU A 668 -33.73 12.46 27.95
C LEU A 668 -34.51 13.66 27.40
N ALA A 669 -35.79 13.50 27.05
CA ALA A 669 -36.67 14.59 26.62
C ALA A 669 -36.71 15.77 27.61
N ASP A 670 -36.59 15.50 28.92
CA ASP A 670 -36.68 16.50 29.99
C ASP A 670 -35.44 17.44 30.05
N LEU A 671 -34.39 17.14 29.27
CA LEU A 671 -33.18 17.96 29.13
C LEU A 671 -33.31 19.05 28.05
N ALA A 672 -34.47 19.19 27.41
CA ALA A 672 -34.72 20.18 26.36
C ALA A 672 -34.98 21.59 26.92
N ASP A 673 -34.10 22.53 26.58
CA ASP A 673 -34.18 23.96 26.92
C ASP A 673 -34.71 24.75 25.70
N PRO A 674 -35.83 25.51 25.81
CA PRO A 674 -36.34 26.35 24.72
C PRO A 674 -35.36 27.43 24.23
N THR A 675 -34.32 27.76 25.01
CA THR A 675 -33.23 28.68 24.64
C THR A 675 -31.99 27.95 24.10
N GLY A 676 -32.00 26.63 24.09
CA GLY A 676 -30.96 25.77 23.56
C GLY A 676 -30.99 25.59 22.03
N ALA A 677 -29.97 24.93 21.49
CA ALA A 677 -29.86 24.67 20.04
C ALA A 677 -30.25 23.22 19.71
N ALA A 678 -31.26 23.04 18.85
CA ALA A 678 -31.81 21.72 18.50
C ALA A 678 -30.77 20.79 17.84
N GLU A 679 -29.86 21.35 17.02
CA GLU A 679 -28.74 20.63 16.39
C GLU A 679 -27.80 19.91 17.37
N ARG A 680 -27.81 20.27 18.66
CA ARG A 680 -26.96 19.62 19.67
C ARG A 680 -27.40 18.18 19.96
N TRP A 681 -28.67 17.86 19.73
CA TRP A 681 -29.20 16.52 19.95
C TRP A 681 -28.52 15.44 19.10
N TYR A 682 -28.14 15.73 17.86
CA TYR A 682 -27.52 14.73 16.97
C TYR A 682 -26.21 14.15 17.52
N TRP A 683 -25.39 14.96 18.20
CA TRP A 683 -24.14 14.50 18.82
C TRP A 683 -24.27 14.20 20.31
N ALA A 684 -25.19 14.85 21.04
CA ALA A 684 -25.37 14.65 22.47
C ALA A 684 -26.19 13.38 22.80
N ALA A 685 -27.22 13.04 22.00
CA ALA A 685 -28.09 11.91 22.31
C ALA A 685 -27.35 10.55 22.41
N PRO A 686 -26.40 10.19 21.52
CA PRO A 686 -25.63 8.94 21.68
C PRO A 686 -24.84 8.92 22.99
N VAL A 687 -24.15 10.02 23.29
CA VAL A 687 -23.30 10.18 24.48
C VAL A 687 -24.12 10.08 25.76
N LEU A 688 -25.31 10.69 25.79
CA LEU A 688 -26.21 10.65 26.94
C LEU A 688 -26.87 9.28 27.13
N MET A 689 -27.18 8.56 26.03
CA MET A 689 -27.65 7.17 26.12
C MET A 689 -26.56 6.23 26.64
N ASP A 690 -25.31 6.42 26.23
CA ASP A 690 -24.16 5.66 26.76
C ASP A 690 -23.84 6.01 28.22
N ALA A 691 -24.03 7.27 28.64
CA ALA A 691 -23.82 7.72 30.03
C ALA A 691 -24.91 7.24 31.01
N GLY A 692 -26.15 7.06 30.51
CA GLY A 692 -27.30 6.58 31.29
C GLY A 692 -27.41 5.06 31.42
N ASP A 693 -26.50 4.31 30.81
CA ASP A 693 -26.48 2.85 30.77
C ASP A 693 -25.24 2.34 31.53
N VAL A 694 -25.41 1.55 32.60
CA VAL A 694 -24.30 1.18 33.49
C VAL A 694 -23.18 0.42 32.76
N ASP A 695 -23.55 -0.50 31.86
CA ASP A 695 -22.57 -1.34 31.17
C ASP A 695 -21.83 -0.52 30.10
N ARG A 696 -22.56 0.27 29.29
CA ARG A 696 -21.97 1.14 28.26
C ARG A 696 -21.12 2.23 28.88
N ARG A 697 -21.58 2.80 29.98
CA ARG A 697 -20.84 3.80 30.75
C ARG A 697 -19.50 3.25 31.18
N SER A 698 -19.44 2.02 31.69
CA SER A 698 -18.17 1.41 32.13
C SER A 698 -17.12 1.30 31.00
N VAL A 699 -17.59 1.04 29.76
CA VAL A 699 -16.73 1.02 28.57
C VAL A 699 -16.24 2.42 28.21
N VAL A 700 -17.11 3.45 28.26
CA VAL A 700 -16.77 4.81 27.82
C VAL A 700 -15.99 5.61 28.86
N ASP A 701 -16.30 5.48 30.16
CA ASP A 701 -15.51 6.05 31.28
C ASP A 701 -14.05 5.57 31.27
N ALA A 702 -13.75 4.42 30.64
CA ALA A 702 -12.42 3.83 30.60
C ALA A 702 -11.51 4.34 29.46
N TRP A 703 -12.01 5.08 28.47
CA TRP A 703 -11.19 5.69 27.40
C TRP A 703 -11.40 7.20 27.22
N LEU A 704 -12.65 7.66 27.21
CA LEU A 704 -12.98 9.05 26.86
C LEU A 704 -12.36 10.09 27.81
N PRO A 705 -12.29 9.88 29.14
CA PRO A 705 -11.58 10.79 30.04
C PRO A 705 -10.06 10.84 29.80
N ALA A 706 -9.44 9.72 29.41
CA ALA A 706 -8.01 9.68 29.09
C ALA A 706 -7.71 10.46 27.81
N ARG A 707 -8.49 10.23 26.74
CA ARG A 707 -8.40 10.97 25.47
C ARG A 707 -8.69 12.48 25.63
N ALA A 708 -9.53 12.86 26.59
CA ALA A 708 -9.79 14.27 26.90
C ALA A 708 -8.68 14.94 27.73
N ALA A 709 -7.94 14.16 28.53
CA ALA A 709 -6.78 14.61 29.29
C ALA A 709 -5.53 14.73 28.42
N ASP A 710 -5.25 13.75 27.55
CA ASP A 710 -4.21 13.83 26.53
C ASP A 710 -4.76 13.61 25.10
N PRO A 711 -5.29 14.68 24.46
CA PRO A 711 -5.64 14.66 23.04
C PRO A 711 -4.43 14.58 22.10
N GLY A 712 -3.20 14.64 22.62
CA GLY A 712 -1.95 14.65 21.86
C GLY A 712 -1.50 13.26 21.40
N ALA A 713 -2.08 12.18 21.92
CA ALA A 713 -1.80 10.80 21.50
C ALA A 713 -2.02 10.57 19.98
N ASP A 714 -2.95 11.31 19.37
CA ASP A 714 -3.20 11.35 17.92
C ASP A 714 -2.11 12.08 17.10
N GLY A 715 -1.06 12.61 17.74
CA GLY A 715 -0.05 13.50 17.14
C GLY A 715 -0.48 14.98 17.09
N GLU A 716 -1.53 15.36 17.83
CA GLU A 716 -2.10 16.70 17.86
C GLU A 716 -1.42 17.63 18.88
N ALA A 717 -1.58 18.94 18.67
CA ALA A 717 -1.28 19.92 19.73
C ALA A 717 -2.35 19.85 20.84
N ALA A 718 -1.93 19.94 22.10
CA ALA A 718 -2.84 19.96 23.25
C ALA A 718 -3.79 21.20 23.29
N ASP A 719 -3.49 22.24 22.51
CA ASP A 719 -4.32 23.43 22.26
C ASP A 719 -4.90 23.45 20.82
N SER A 720 -5.06 22.28 20.20
CA SER A 720 -5.80 22.14 18.95
C SER A 720 -7.30 22.39 19.17
N ALA A 721 -8.01 22.83 18.12
CA ALA A 721 -9.46 22.95 18.20
C ALA A 721 -10.13 21.60 18.51
N TYR A 722 -9.62 20.49 17.95
CA TYR A 722 -10.14 19.14 18.20
C TYR A 722 -10.04 18.73 19.69
N ALA A 723 -8.97 19.12 20.39
CA ALA A 723 -8.82 18.86 21.81
C ALA A 723 -10.01 19.39 22.64
N ASP A 724 -10.54 20.58 22.31
CA ASP A 724 -11.70 21.15 23.01
C ASP A 724 -13.02 20.45 22.66
N HIS A 725 -13.13 19.89 21.46
CA HIS A 725 -14.29 19.08 21.07
C HIS A 725 -14.34 17.78 21.88
N VAL A 726 -13.20 17.09 22.05
CA VAL A 726 -13.11 15.89 22.90
C VAL A 726 -13.36 16.23 24.37
N ARG A 727 -12.85 17.37 24.86
CA ARG A 727 -13.15 17.87 26.23
C ARG A 727 -14.64 18.18 26.42
N LEU A 728 -15.32 18.77 25.43
CA LEU A 728 -16.75 19.03 25.49
C LEU A 728 -17.57 17.73 25.42
N LEU A 729 -17.15 16.75 24.61
CA LEU A 729 -17.75 15.42 24.55
C LEU A 729 -17.63 14.69 25.90
N ALA A 730 -16.45 14.71 26.52
CA ALA A 730 -16.23 14.13 27.85
C ALA A 730 -17.02 14.86 28.96
N ARG A 731 -17.19 16.18 28.87
CA ARG A 731 -18.08 16.94 29.77
C ARG A 731 -19.55 16.58 29.56
N ALA A 732 -20.00 16.34 28.33
CA ALA A 732 -21.36 15.89 28.04
C ALA A 732 -21.65 14.47 28.57
N PHE A 733 -20.62 13.62 28.61
CA PHE A 733 -20.70 12.25 29.12
C PHE A 733 -20.66 12.16 30.66
N ALA A 734 -19.73 12.86 31.30
CA ALA A 734 -19.46 12.72 32.74
C ALA A 734 -19.98 13.87 33.62
N GLY A 735 -20.42 14.98 33.01
CA GLY A 735 -20.88 16.19 33.70
C GLY A 735 -22.41 16.31 33.78
N ASP A 736 -22.88 17.52 34.07
CA ASP A 736 -24.30 17.89 34.10
C ASP A 736 -24.82 18.16 32.67
N PRO A 737 -25.79 17.37 32.16
CA PRO A 737 -26.33 17.56 30.81
C PRO A 737 -27.05 18.89 30.60
N SER A 738 -27.57 19.54 31.65
CA SER A 738 -28.25 20.84 31.52
C SER A 738 -27.31 21.95 31.02
N ALA A 739 -26.02 21.84 31.33
CA ALA A 739 -24.98 22.77 30.84
C ALA A 739 -24.83 22.73 29.31
N LEU A 740 -25.31 21.69 28.63
CA LEU A 740 -25.23 21.54 27.18
C LEU A 740 -26.23 22.41 26.42
N LYS A 741 -27.27 22.96 27.08
CA LYS A 741 -28.34 23.76 26.47
C LYS A 741 -28.86 23.13 25.16
N LEU A 742 -29.35 21.90 25.28
CA LEU A 742 -29.97 21.17 24.19
C LEU A 742 -31.29 21.87 23.84
N GLY A 743 -31.55 22.12 22.56
CA GLY A 743 -32.79 22.80 22.15
C GLY A 743 -34.04 21.91 22.26
N PRO A 744 -35.15 22.29 21.61
CA PRO A 744 -36.20 21.35 21.28
C PRO A 744 -35.65 20.12 20.55
N VAL A 745 -36.21 18.93 20.82
CA VAL A 745 -35.81 17.67 20.19
C VAL A 745 -36.17 17.71 18.68
N PRO A 746 -35.21 17.48 17.75
CA PRO A 746 -35.50 17.44 16.32
C PRO A 746 -36.47 16.31 15.96
N PRO A 747 -37.44 16.53 15.05
CA PRO A 747 -38.39 15.50 14.63
C PRO A 747 -37.69 14.31 13.94
N ASP A 748 -36.60 14.60 13.23
CA ASP A 748 -35.73 13.71 12.46
C ASP A 748 -34.55 13.13 13.28
N LEU A 749 -34.47 13.41 14.59
CA LEU A 749 -33.40 12.92 15.45
C LEU A 749 -33.25 11.39 15.37
N PHE A 750 -34.35 10.66 15.51
CA PHE A 750 -34.30 9.19 15.59
C PHE A 750 -34.02 8.53 14.24
N GLU A 751 -34.44 9.14 13.13
CA GLU A 751 -34.01 8.72 11.79
C GLU A 751 -32.49 8.88 11.64
N THR A 752 -31.97 10.05 12.03
CA THR A 752 -30.53 10.34 12.01
C THR A 752 -29.73 9.40 12.91
N LEU A 753 -30.23 9.07 14.11
CA LEU A 753 -29.60 8.09 15.00
C LEU A 753 -29.66 6.66 14.45
N GLY A 754 -30.77 6.27 13.81
CA GLY A 754 -30.88 4.98 13.12
C GLY A 754 -29.88 4.84 11.98
N ARG A 755 -29.71 5.91 11.18
CA ARG A 755 -28.69 6.00 10.13
C ARG A 755 -27.27 6.01 10.70
N ALA A 756 -27.05 6.63 11.86
CA ALA A 756 -25.76 6.59 12.55
C ALA A 756 -25.40 5.17 13.04
N ALA A 757 -26.37 4.40 13.53
CA ALA A 757 -26.18 3.01 13.93
C ALA A 757 -25.78 2.09 12.75
N VAL A 758 -26.41 2.27 11.60
CA VAL A 758 -26.09 1.51 10.37
C VAL A 758 -24.74 1.91 9.78
N ALA A 759 -24.48 3.21 9.64
CA ALA A 759 -23.51 3.74 8.68
C ALA A 759 -22.46 4.73 9.22
N SER A 760 -22.47 5.09 10.51
CA SER A 760 -21.42 5.96 11.07
C SER A 760 -20.06 5.26 11.03
N PRO A 761 -19.00 5.88 10.47
CA PRO A 761 -17.67 5.26 10.39
C PRO A 761 -17.15 4.75 11.75
N ALA A 762 -17.35 5.49 12.83
CA ALA A 762 -16.92 5.07 14.17
C ALA A 762 -17.73 3.88 14.73
N VAL A 763 -19.05 3.87 14.51
CA VAL A 763 -19.94 2.78 14.96
C VAL A 763 -19.65 1.51 14.16
N ALA A 764 -19.43 1.65 12.85
CA ALA A 764 -19.09 0.55 11.97
C ALA A 764 -17.72 -0.06 12.33
N LEU A 765 -16.70 0.78 12.54
CA LEU A 765 -15.39 0.36 13.03
C LEU A 765 -15.48 -0.37 14.38
N LEU A 766 -16.28 0.12 15.33
CA LEU A 766 -16.45 -0.55 16.61
C LEU A 766 -17.03 -1.97 16.44
N ARG A 767 -18.03 -2.15 15.55
CA ARG A 767 -18.55 -3.49 15.20
C ARG A 767 -17.51 -4.36 14.51
N THR A 768 -16.74 -3.82 13.56
CA THR A 768 -15.64 -4.54 12.88
C THR A 768 -14.55 -5.00 13.85
N LEU A 769 -14.06 -4.12 14.72
CA LEU A 769 -13.00 -4.45 15.68
C LEU A 769 -13.47 -5.49 16.71
N ARG A 770 -14.71 -5.38 17.21
CA ARG A 770 -15.32 -6.41 18.08
C ARG A 770 -15.48 -7.77 17.39
N ARG A 771 -15.69 -7.79 16.07
CA ARG A 771 -15.92 -9.00 15.26
C ARG A 771 -14.64 -9.74 14.89
N PHE A 772 -13.61 -9.03 14.42
CA PHE A 772 -12.39 -9.65 13.90
C PHE A 772 -11.24 -9.72 14.91
N PHE A 773 -11.28 -8.91 15.97
CA PHE A 773 -10.29 -8.90 17.05
C PHE A 773 -11.00 -9.04 18.42
N PRO A 774 -11.71 -10.17 18.66
CA PRO A 774 -12.58 -10.38 19.83
C PRO A 774 -11.80 -10.62 21.13
N ASP A 775 -10.61 -11.21 21.02
CA ASP A 775 -9.62 -11.33 22.08
C ASP A 775 -8.65 -10.14 21.99
N GLY A 776 -8.18 -9.65 23.14
CA GLY A 776 -6.95 -8.85 23.19
C GLY A 776 -5.75 -9.69 22.72
N GLY A 777 -4.76 -9.06 22.10
CA GLY A 777 -3.56 -9.74 21.58
C GLY A 777 -2.79 -10.50 22.68
N PRO A 778 -1.93 -11.48 22.33
CA PRO A 778 -1.30 -12.39 23.30
C PRO A 778 -0.51 -11.65 24.40
N GLY A 779 -1.14 -11.50 25.57
CA GLY A 779 -0.66 -10.71 26.70
C GLY A 779 -1.75 -9.84 27.36
N ASP A 780 -2.76 -9.46 26.59
CA ASP A 780 -3.95 -8.71 27.03
C ASP A 780 -5.06 -9.65 27.55
N ARG A 781 -5.99 -9.10 28.34
CA ARG A 781 -7.12 -9.81 28.97
C ARG A 781 -8.47 -9.16 28.64
N GLY A 782 -8.52 -8.28 27.64
CA GLY A 782 -9.73 -7.64 27.16
C GLY A 782 -10.73 -8.63 26.58
N GLY A 783 -11.88 -8.80 27.25
CA GLY A 783 -13.05 -9.50 26.70
C GLY A 783 -13.83 -8.63 25.69
N PRO A 784 -15.09 -8.97 25.36
CA PRO A 784 -15.89 -8.23 24.37
C PRO A 784 -16.05 -6.72 24.64
N GLY A 785 -15.98 -6.32 25.93
CA GLY A 785 -16.08 -4.94 26.40
C GLY A 785 -14.75 -4.18 26.54
N ASP A 786 -13.65 -4.61 25.89
CA ASP A 786 -12.39 -3.85 25.89
C ASP A 786 -12.60 -2.35 25.50
N PRO A 787 -12.22 -1.40 26.36
CA PRO A 787 -12.25 0.04 26.06
C PRO A 787 -11.31 0.45 24.92
N GLY A 788 -10.21 -0.28 24.69
CA GLY A 788 -9.23 0.02 23.65
C GLY A 788 -9.85 0.06 22.24
N ARG A 789 -10.78 -0.85 21.95
CA ARG A 789 -11.57 -0.84 20.70
C ARG A 789 -12.33 0.47 20.45
N CYS A 790 -12.79 1.17 21.49
CA CYS A 790 -13.52 2.43 21.32
C CYS A 790 -12.58 3.60 21.01
N ASP A 791 -11.44 3.74 21.70
CA ASP A 791 -10.47 4.79 21.35
C ASP A 791 -9.88 4.56 19.94
N ALA A 792 -9.53 3.31 19.62
CA ALA A 792 -9.07 2.90 18.30
C ALA A 792 -10.08 3.26 17.19
N ALA A 793 -11.37 2.96 17.39
CA ALA A 793 -12.43 3.35 16.45
C ALA A 793 -12.62 4.87 16.36
N CYS A 794 -12.42 5.63 17.45
CA CYS A 794 -12.49 7.10 17.44
C CYS A 794 -11.31 7.73 16.66
N ALA A 795 -10.09 7.26 16.90
CA ALA A 795 -8.90 7.71 16.19
C ALA A 795 -8.95 7.35 14.69
N ALA A 796 -9.31 6.10 14.36
CA ALA A 796 -9.40 5.65 12.97
C ALA A 796 -10.53 6.35 12.20
N SER A 797 -11.72 6.55 12.80
CA SER A 797 -12.80 7.32 12.16
C SER A 797 -12.44 8.80 11.96
N ARG A 798 -11.71 9.43 12.89
CA ARG A 798 -11.16 10.79 12.70
C ARG A 798 -10.23 10.86 11.50
N ARG A 799 -9.37 9.86 11.31
CA ARG A 799 -8.50 9.75 10.13
C ARG A 799 -9.28 9.44 8.84
N LEU A 800 -10.36 8.64 8.89
CA LEU A 800 -11.28 8.44 7.74
C LEU A 800 -11.91 9.75 7.24
N LEU A 801 -12.20 10.71 8.13
CA LEU A 801 -12.70 12.04 7.72
C LEU A 801 -11.72 12.80 6.80
N THR A 802 -10.45 12.40 6.73
CA THR A 802 -9.49 12.98 5.77
C THR A 802 -9.78 12.59 4.32
N ILE A 803 -10.47 11.47 4.06
CA ILE A 803 -11.00 11.14 2.72
C ILE A 803 -12.11 12.13 2.36
N PHE A 804 -13.15 12.21 3.19
CA PHE A 804 -14.33 13.03 2.94
C PHE A 804 -14.04 14.55 2.88
N ASN A 805 -12.90 14.99 3.40
CA ASN A 805 -12.43 16.38 3.31
C ASN A 805 -11.61 16.69 2.05
N ARG A 806 -11.28 15.72 1.19
CA ARG A 806 -10.61 15.97 -0.10
C ARG A 806 -11.57 16.71 -1.06
N PRO A 807 -11.13 17.70 -1.85
CA PRO A 807 -12.02 18.45 -2.75
C PRO A 807 -12.83 17.55 -3.70
N GLU A 808 -12.18 16.54 -4.30
CA GLU A 808 -12.79 15.53 -5.15
C GLU A 808 -13.84 14.70 -4.41
N ALA A 809 -13.61 14.36 -3.14
CA ALA A 809 -14.56 13.60 -2.32
C ALA A 809 -15.76 14.44 -1.86
N VAL A 810 -15.53 15.69 -1.45
CA VAL A 810 -16.61 16.65 -1.14
C VAL A 810 -17.50 16.84 -2.37
N ALA A 811 -16.90 16.93 -3.57
CA ALA A 811 -17.64 17.01 -4.83
C ALA A 811 -18.42 15.73 -5.14
N ALA A 812 -17.78 14.56 -5.04
CA ALA A 812 -18.41 13.25 -5.26
C ALA A 812 -19.64 13.05 -4.35
N VAL A 813 -19.51 13.26 -3.04
CA VAL A 813 -20.61 13.12 -2.07
C VAL A 813 -21.75 14.12 -2.35
N ARG A 814 -21.44 15.36 -2.74
CA ARG A 814 -22.47 16.36 -3.12
C ARG A 814 -23.25 15.94 -4.37
N ILE A 815 -22.62 15.31 -5.35
CA ILE A 815 -23.28 14.82 -6.57
C ILE A 815 -24.06 13.53 -6.28
N ALA A 816 -23.46 12.58 -5.57
CA ALA A 816 -24.01 11.26 -5.27
C ALA A 816 -25.30 11.30 -4.46
N VAL A 817 -25.40 12.21 -3.48
CA VAL A 817 -26.56 12.37 -2.59
C VAL A 817 -27.69 13.21 -3.24
N GLY A 818 -27.47 13.72 -4.45
CA GLY A 818 -28.54 14.28 -5.28
C GLY A 818 -29.06 15.66 -4.86
N ALA A 819 -29.97 16.19 -5.67
CA ALA A 819 -30.52 17.53 -5.51
C ALA A 819 -31.64 17.62 -4.45
N GLU A 820 -32.34 16.52 -4.17
CA GLU A 820 -33.41 16.47 -3.16
C GLU A 820 -32.88 16.70 -1.74
N HIS A 821 -31.64 16.25 -1.48
CA HIS A 821 -30.91 16.45 -0.23
C HIS A 821 -29.96 17.65 -0.28
N ALA A 822 -30.08 18.57 -1.26
CA ALA A 822 -29.10 19.65 -1.50
C ALA A 822 -28.83 20.54 -0.27
N GLU A 823 -29.84 20.82 0.55
CA GLU A 823 -29.72 21.64 1.77
C GLU A 823 -29.21 20.87 3.00
N GLU A 824 -29.11 19.53 2.97
CA GLU A 824 -28.58 18.75 4.10
C GLU A 824 -27.14 19.18 4.47
N PRO A 825 -26.78 19.28 5.76
CA PRO A 825 -25.41 19.54 6.16
C PRO A 825 -24.48 18.40 5.70
N HIS A 826 -23.23 18.71 5.37
CA HIS A 826 -22.35 17.73 4.72
C HIS A 826 -22.12 16.45 5.54
N TRP A 827 -22.14 16.52 6.89
CA TRP A 827 -22.04 15.32 7.74
C TRP A 827 -23.22 14.36 7.55
N ALA A 828 -24.43 14.86 7.28
CA ALA A 828 -25.60 14.03 7.00
C ALA A 828 -25.51 13.40 5.60
N LYS A 829 -25.06 14.17 4.60
CA LYS A 829 -24.74 13.65 3.27
C LYS A 829 -23.67 12.55 3.32
N THR A 830 -22.59 12.77 4.06
CA THR A 830 -21.55 11.75 4.31
C THR A 830 -22.15 10.48 4.93
N LEU A 831 -23.02 10.63 5.94
CA LEU A 831 -23.63 9.50 6.61
C LEU A 831 -24.57 8.70 5.68
N ARG A 832 -25.37 9.37 4.85
CA ARG A 832 -26.20 8.74 3.81
C ARG A 832 -25.33 8.00 2.78
N TYR A 833 -24.26 8.63 2.31
CA TYR A 833 -23.30 8.03 1.38
C TYR A 833 -22.61 6.77 1.96
N CYS A 834 -22.30 6.76 3.25
CA CYS A 834 -21.79 5.56 3.94
C CYS A 834 -22.81 4.43 4.04
N ALA A 835 -24.11 4.76 4.11
CA ALA A 835 -25.20 3.78 4.05
C ALA A 835 -25.34 3.24 2.61
N ASP A 836 -25.42 4.11 1.61
CA ASP A 836 -25.50 3.74 0.19
C ASP A 836 -24.36 2.78 -0.23
N GLY A 837 -23.13 3.05 0.22
CA GLY A 837 -21.96 2.23 -0.08
C GLY A 837 -21.70 1.05 0.86
N CYS A 838 -22.63 0.72 1.78
CA CYS A 838 -22.53 -0.35 2.78
C CYS A 838 -21.17 -0.40 3.50
N LEU A 839 -20.75 0.73 4.09
CA LEU A 839 -19.40 0.90 4.68
C LEU A 839 -19.01 -0.20 5.68
N GLN A 840 -19.98 -0.80 6.40
CA GLN A 840 -19.74 -1.93 7.29
C GLN A 840 -19.07 -3.13 6.57
N ALA A 841 -19.60 -3.52 5.39
CA ALA A 841 -19.08 -4.67 4.66
C ALA A 841 -17.67 -4.41 4.12
N VAL A 842 -17.37 -3.16 3.72
CA VAL A 842 -16.04 -2.75 3.27
C VAL A 842 -15.01 -2.83 4.41
N LEU A 843 -15.38 -2.36 5.60
CA LEU A 843 -14.53 -2.46 6.80
C LEU A 843 -14.33 -3.92 7.24
N ASP A 844 -15.38 -4.73 7.18
CA ASP A 844 -15.33 -6.15 7.55
C ASP A 844 -14.52 -6.99 6.54
N GLU A 845 -14.64 -6.72 5.22
CA GLU A 845 -13.81 -7.37 4.19
C GLU A 845 -12.33 -7.00 4.33
N TYR A 846 -11.99 -5.76 4.67
CA TYR A 846 -10.59 -5.38 4.90
C TYR A 846 -10.06 -5.93 6.24
N ALA A 847 -10.85 -5.90 7.31
CA ALA A 847 -10.47 -6.53 8.58
C ALA A 847 -10.28 -8.06 8.46
N HIS A 848 -11.03 -8.72 7.57
CA HIS A 848 -10.82 -10.13 7.22
C HIS A 848 -9.47 -10.41 6.54
N LEU A 849 -8.83 -9.41 5.92
CA LEU A 849 -7.45 -9.53 5.44
C LEU A 849 -6.45 -9.27 6.58
N LEU A 850 -6.68 -8.22 7.39
CA LEU A 850 -5.76 -7.79 8.45
C LEU A 850 -5.67 -8.74 9.65
N ARG A 851 -6.68 -9.56 9.92
CA ARG A 851 -6.73 -10.53 11.05
C ARG A 851 -5.57 -11.53 11.12
N ASP A 852 -4.94 -11.86 10.00
CA ASP A 852 -3.79 -12.79 9.95
C ASP A 852 -2.44 -12.02 9.88
N GLU A 853 -2.48 -10.68 9.98
CA GLU A 853 -1.31 -9.78 9.87
C GLU A 853 -1.11 -8.89 11.10
N CYS A 854 -2.19 -8.46 11.75
CA CYS A 854 -2.17 -7.52 12.88
C CYS A 854 -2.39 -8.24 14.21
N ASP A 855 -1.56 -7.95 15.20
CA ASP A 855 -1.57 -8.67 16.49
C ASP A 855 -2.57 -8.08 17.50
N SER A 856 -3.30 -7.00 17.14
CA SER A 856 -4.29 -6.34 18.00
C SER A 856 -5.34 -5.52 17.22
N ALA A 857 -6.47 -5.23 17.89
CA ALA A 857 -7.50 -4.33 17.37
C ALA A 857 -6.99 -2.90 17.12
N ALA A 858 -6.04 -2.42 17.92
CA ALA A 858 -5.44 -1.10 17.76
C ALA A 858 -4.57 -1.04 16.49
N GLU A 859 -3.69 -2.02 16.27
CA GLU A 859 -2.89 -2.09 15.03
C GLU A 859 -3.81 -2.18 13.81
N ALA A 860 -4.85 -3.02 13.84
CA ALA A 860 -5.80 -3.13 12.74
C ALA A 860 -6.52 -1.80 12.43
N ALA A 861 -6.91 -1.05 13.47
CA ALA A 861 -7.50 0.29 13.32
C ALA A 861 -6.51 1.31 12.73
N ASP A 862 -5.23 1.26 13.13
CA ASP A 862 -4.17 2.08 12.54
C ASP A 862 -3.95 1.73 11.06
N ARG A 863 -3.83 0.45 10.67
CA ARG A 863 -3.67 0.04 9.25
C ARG A 863 -4.87 0.44 8.38
N ILE A 864 -6.09 0.28 8.91
CA ILE A 864 -7.33 0.77 8.29
C ILE A 864 -7.23 2.28 8.03
N ALA A 865 -6.79 3.04 9.02
CA ALA A 865 -6.67 4.48 8.91
C ALA A 865 -5.50 4.95 8.03
N GLU A 866 -4.38 4.23 8.00
CA GLU A 866 -3.24 4.50 7.12
C GLU A 866 -3.68 4.43 5.65
N ALA A 867 -4.37 3.36 5.24
CA ALA A 867 -4.91 3.19 3.89
C ALA A 867 -5.81 4.38 3.47
N ALA A 868 -6.65 4.86 4.38
CA ALA A 868 -7.50 6.04 4.16
C ALA A 868 -6.72 7.35 3.96
N THR A 869 -5.54 7.46 4.56
CA THR A 869 -4.69 8.68 4.49
C THR A 869 -3.71 8.71 3.31
N ILE A 870 -3.69 7.69 2.44
CA ILE A 870 -2.84 7.64 1.25
C ILE A 870 -3.08 8.89 0.38
N LYS A 871 -2.03 9.72 0.26
CA LYS A 871 -2.09 11.01 -0.45
C LYS A 871 -2.00 10.80 -1.96
N ALA A 872 -2.69 11.66 -2.70
CA ALA A 872 -2.49 11.79 -4.14
C ALA A 872 -1.01 12.11 -4.43
N THR A 873 -0.42 11.41 -5.40
CA THR A 873 0.89 11.78 -5.94
C THR A 873 0.74 12.91 -6.96
N THR A 874 1.83 13.58 -7.32
CA THR A 874 1.85 14.53 -8.45
C THR A 874 2.85 14.09 -9.50
N ILE A 875 2.53 14.42 -10.75
CA ILE A 875 3.39 14.18 -11.91
C ILE A 875 3.65 15.53 -12.58
N GLU A 876 4.91 15.94 -12.57
CA GLU A 876 5.37 17.08 -13.36
C GLU A 876 5.15 16.81 -14.85
N VAL A 877 4.52 17.75 -15.55
CA VAL A 877 4.35 17.78 -17.01
C VAL A 877 4.61 19.18 -17.57
N ASP A 878 4.94 19.26 -18.86
CA ASP A 878 5.03 20.51 -19.61
C ASP A 878 4.09 20.51 -20.84
N ASP A 879 3.49 21.66 -21.10
CA ASP A 879 2.95 22.05 -22.40
C ASP A 879 4.07 22.63 -23.29
N LEU A 880 3.74 23.08 -24.50
CA LEU A 880 4.72 23.71 -25.39
C LEU A 880 5.31 25.00 -24.78
N ALA A 881 4.50 25.88 -24.16
CA ALA A 881 4.99 27.13 -23.58
C ALA A 881 5.79 26.88 -22.29
N GLY A 882 5.38 25.91 -21.47
CA GLY A 882 6.15 25.37 -20.35
C GLY A 882 7.51 24.84 -20.80
N PHE A 883 7.54 23.95 -21.79
CA PHE A 883 8.77 23.36 -22.32
C PHE A 883 9.77 24.41 -22.86
N LEU A 884 9.28 25.38 -23.63
CA LEU A 884 10.10 26.49 -24.13
C LEU A 884 10.67 27.31 -22.96
N ALA A 885 9.82 27.71 -22.00
CA ALA A 885 10.20 28.44 -20.79
C ALA A 885 10.97 27.61 -19.74
N SER A 886 11.12 26.30 -19.95
CA SER A 886 11.67 25.33 -18.98
C SER A 886 10.91 25.29 -17.64
N ARG A 887 9.58 25.43 -17.69
CA ARG A 887 8.63 25.33 -16.57
C ARG A 887 7.75 24.09 -16.70
N LYS A 888 7.30 23.55 -15.58
CA LYS A 888 6.34 22.43 -15.50
C LYS A 888 5.18 22.77 -14.56
N ARG A 889 4.06 22.06 -14.67
CA ARG A 889 2.94 22.07 -13.72
C ARG A 889 2.71 20.64 -13.18
N ASP A 890 2.13 20.54 -11.99
CA ASP A 890 1.84 19.27 -11.32
C ASP A 890 0.42 18.77 -11.65
N LEU A 891 0.30 17.62 -12.32
CA LEU A 891 -0.97 16.89 -12.41
C LEU A 891 -1.13 15.95 -11.22
N ARG A 892 -2.26 16.04 -10.53
CA ARG A 892 -2.62 15.23 -9.36
C ARG A 892 -3.09 13.85 -9.79
N CYS A 893 -2.52 12.81 -9.18
CA CYS A 893 -2.81 11.41 -9.41
C CYS A 893 -3.46 10.79 -8.17
N HIS A 894 -4.77 10.54 -8.24
CA HIS A 894 -5.61 10.09 -7.12
C HIS A 894 -6.63 9.01 -7.50
N VAL A 895 -6.70 8.65 -8.79
CA VAL A 895 -7.59 7.64 -9.39
C VAL A 895 -6.80 6.53 -10.08
N ALA A 896 -5.49 6.72 -10.28
CA ALA A 896 -4.56 5.72 -10.77
C ALA A 896 -3.13 6.09 -10.30
N VAL A 897 -2.31 5.07 -10.07
CA VAL A 897 -0.99 5.17 -9.43
C VAL A 897 0.04 4.39 -10.23
N ASP A 898 1.16 5.06 -10.54
CA ASP A 898 2.35 4.49 -11.17
C ASP A 898 3.16 3.68 -10.16
N PHE A 899 3.41 2.40 -10.45
CA PHE A 899 4.25 1.50 -9.65
C PHE A 899 5.69 1.42 -10.20
N GLY A 900 5.96 2.02 -11.37
CA GLY A 900 7.25 1.96 -12.07
C GLY A 900 8.35 2.87 -11.51
N GLU A 901 8.04 3.76 -10.57
CA GLU A 901 9.04 4.44 -9.74
C GLU A 901 8.61 4.38 -8.26
N PRO A 902 9.51 4.02 -7.31
CA PRO A 902 9.16 4.04 -5.90
C PRO A 902 8.78 5.46 -5.46
N ALA A 903 7.61 5.60 -4.82
CA ALA A 903 7.00 6.87 -4.43
C ALA A 903 7.70 7.58 -3.25
N ALA A 904 9.02 7.78 -3.38
CA ALA A 904 9.93 8.26 -2.36
C ALA A 904 10.87 9.36 -2.87
N ARG A 905 10.34 10.33 -3.65
CA ARG A 905 11.09 11.51 -4.14
C ARG A 905 11.40 12.55 -3.04
N GLY A 906 11.91 12.09 -1.90
CA GLY A 906 12.73 12.92 -1.01
C GLY A 906 14.08 13.16 -1.68
N ARG A 907 14.46 14.43 -1.86
CA ARG A 907 15.58 14.89 -2.72
C ARG A 907 16.85 14.01 -2.64
N GLY A 908 17.05 13.16 -3.64
CA GLY A 908 18.26 12.37 -3.88
C GLY A 908 18.35 11.94 -5.34
N ARG A 909 19.57 11.84 -5.89
CA ARG A 909 19.80 11.31 -7.25
C ARG A 909 20.12 9.81 -7.16
N ALA A 910 19.38 8.99 -7.90
CA ALA A 910 19.74 7.61 -8.21
C ALA A 910 20.22 7.50 -9.68
N GLY A 911 21.02 6.48 -9.98
CA GLY A 911 21.56 6.24 -11.33
C GLY A 911 20.57 5.52 -12.27
N PRO A 912 20.87 5.47 -13.58
CA PRO A 912 20.09 4.69 -14.54
C PRO A 912 20.60 3.23 -14.61
N GLY A 913 19.71 2.25 -14.45
CA GLY A 913 20.08 0.84 -14.58
C GLY A 913 19.07 -0.15 -14.03
N ASP A 914 17.85 -0.16 -14.56
CA ASP A 914 16.96 -1.33 -14.47
C ASP A 914 15.89 -1.24 -15.58
N ASP A 915 15.85 -2.22 -16.50
CA ASP A 915 14.87 -2.29 -17.60
C ASP A 915 13.62 -3.09 -17.16
N GLY A 916 13.02 -2.62 -16.06
CA GLY A 916 11.75 -3.12 -15.55
C GLY A 916 10.55 -2.67 -16.39
N ALA A 917 9.61 -3.58 -16.65
CA ALA A 917 8.31 -3.23 -17.22
C ALA A 917 7.55 -2.30 -16.28
N ALA A 918 6.88 -1.28 -16.83
CA ALA A 918 6.25 -0.25 -16.03
C ALA A 918 4.80 -0.66 -15.67
N GLU A 919 4.59 -1.02 -14.41
CA GLU A 919 3.29 -1.42 -13.86
C GLU A 919 2.47 -0.18 -13.45
N LEU A 920 1.17 -0.18 -13.75
CA LEU A 920 0.21 0.84 -13.33
C LEU A 920 -1.03 0.17 -12.74
N GLN A 921 -1.44 0.59 -11.54
CA GLN A 921 -2.75 0.20 -11.01
C GLN A 921 -3.73 1.38 -11.09
N LEU A 922 -4.92 1.13 -11.64
CA LEU A 922 -6.04 2.04 -11.46
C LEU A 922 -6.68 1.79 -10.09
N ALA A 923 -6.83 2.87 -9.33
CA ALA A 923 -7.18 2.87 -7.92
C ALA A 923 -8.05 4.10 -7.64
N VAL A 924 -9.36 3.93 -7.84
CA VAL A 924 -10.38 4.93 -7.48
C VAL A 924 -10.87 4.66 -6.05
N PRO A 925 -10.64 5.56 -5.08
CA PRO A 925 -9.53 6.50 -4.95
C PRO A 925 -8.66 6.03 -3.74
N PRO A 926 -8.66 6.60 -2.50
CA PRO A 926 -7.96 5.99 -1.35
C PRO A 926 -8.78 4.83 -0.75
N VAL A 927 -8.91 3.73 -1.50
CA VAL A 927 -9.68 2.55 -1.08
C VAL A 927 -9.12 1.95 0.21
N LEU A 928 -10.00 1.57 1.14
CA LEU A 928 -9.75 0.70 2.29
C LEU A 928 -9.39 -0.73 1.85
N ALA A 929 -8.24 -0.87 1.20
CA ALA A 929 -7.66 -2.12 0.76
C ALA A 929 -6.14 -1.97 0.84
N GLY A 930 -5.50 -2.85 1.61
CA GLY A 930 -4.13 -2.65 2.09
C GLY A 930 -3.05 -2.54 1.01
N HIS A 931 -1.86 -2.16 1.47
CA HIS A 931 -0.67 -1.91 0.66
C HIS A 931 -0.13 -3.17 -0.07
N ASP A 932 -0.71 -4.35 0.18
CA ASP A 932 -0.34 -5.65 -0.38
C ASP A 932 -1.51 -6.34 -1.11
N LEU A 933 -1.68 -6.02 -2.40
CA LEU A 933 -2.49 -6.81 -3.35
C LEU A 933 -1.62 -7.70 -4.24
N ARG A 934 -0.58 -8.33 -3.66
CA ARG A 934 0.26 -9.34 -4.32
C ARG A 934 -0.35 -10.76 -4.33
N ARG A 935 -1.63 -10.92 -3.98
CA ARG A 935 -2.36 -12.20 -4.04
C ARG A 935 -3.79 -12.05 -4.58
N PRO A 936 -4.17 -12.74 -5.68
CA PRO A 936 -5.57 -13.07 -5.94
C PRO A 936 -6.00 -14.17 -4.94
N GLY A 937 -6.60 -13.74 -3.84
CA GLY A 937 -6.96 -14.59 -2.69
C GLY A 937 -7.99 -15.65 -3.03
N GLY A 938 -7.68 -16.91 -2.72
CA GLY A 938 -8.63 -18.03 -2.79
C GLY A 938 -9.19 -18.38 -1.41
N ALA A 939 -10.29 -17.74 -1.01
CA ALA A 939 -11.07 -18.11 0.17
C ALA A 939 -12.34 -18.87 -0.25
N ARG A 940 -12.78 -19.83 0.57
CA ARG A 940 -13.95 -20.68 0.26
C ARG A 940 -15.23 -20.10 0.86
N LEU A 941 -16.18 -19.74 0.00
CA LEU A 941 -17.60 -19.79 0.38
C LEU A 941 -18.03 -21.26 0.52
N PRO A 942 -18.94 -21.60 1.46
CA PRO A 942 -19.65 -22.87 1.41
C PRO A 942 -20.58 -22.90 0.18
N PRO A 943 -20.81 -24.05 -0.47
CA PRO A 943 -21.65 -24.13 -1.66
C PRO A 943 -23.13 -23.95 -1.30
N VAL A 944 -23.63 -22.72 -1.42
CA VAL A 944 -25.07 -22.43 -1.43
C VAL A 944 -25.62 -22.92 -2.76
N LEU A 945 -26.33 -24.06 -2.73
CA LEU A 945 -27.02 -24.60 -3.90
C LEU A 945 -28.11 -23.61 -4.36
N PRO A 946 -28.12 -23.18 -5.64
CA PRO A 946 -29.28 -22.49 -6.18
C PRO A 946 -30.44 -23.48 -6.23
N GLN A 947 -31.53 -23.21 -5.49
CA GLN A 947 -32.76 -24.01 -5.56
C GLN A 947 -33.50 -23.71 -6.87
N GLY A 948 -32.96 -24.22 -7.98
CA GLY A 948 -33.60 -24.27 -9.28
C GLY A 948 -34.81 -25.20 -9.28
N ARG A 949 -35.83 -24.84 -10.07
CA ARG A 949 -37.08 -25.61 -10.21
C ARG A 949 -36.85 -26.96 -10.87
N SER A 950 -37.71 -27.92 -10.53
CA SER A 950 -37.71 -29.28 -11.08
C SER A 950 -37.76 -29.33 -12.61
N LEU A 951 -36.87 -30.12 -13.20
CA LEU A 951 -36.99 -30.73 -14.53
C LEU A 951 -36.50 -32.18 -14.41
N GLU A 952 -37.20 -33.10 -15.05
CA GLU A 952 -36.93 -34.55 -14.95
C GLU A 952 -35.80 -35.00 -15.90
N PRO A 953 -35.04 -36.06 -15.54
CA PRO A 953 -33.94 -36.55 -16.37
C PRO A 953 -34.44 -37.45 -17.52
N ALA A 954 -33.89 -37.26 -18.72
CA ALA A 954 -34.16 -38.10 -19.88
C ALA A 954 -32.88 -38.82 -20.37
N GLY A 955 -32.90 -40.15 -20.31
CA GLY A 955 -32.08 -41.08 -21.11
C GLY A 955 -30.56 -41.06 -20.96
N GLU A 956 -30.00 -42.07 -20.29
CA GLU A 956 -28.61 -42.51 -20.56
C GLU A 956 -28.53 -43.37 -21.85
N PRO A 957 -27.36 -43.43 -22.52
CA PRO A 957 -27.17 -44.19 -23.76
C PRO A 957 -26.72 -45.65 -23.56
N ASP A 958 -27.12 -46.52 -24.50
CA ASP A 958 -26.81 -47.95 -24.51
C ASP A 958 -25.30 -48.31 -24.60
N ARG A 959 -24.93 -49.40 -23.91
CA ARG A 959 -23.98 -50.41 -24.41
C ARG A 959 -24.48 -51.84 -24.09
N PRO A 960 -24.28 -52.83 -24.98
CA PRO A 960 -25.02 -54.10 -24.93
C PRO A 960 -24.39 -55.19 -24.06
N GLY A 961 -25.22 -56.05 -23.42
CA GLY A 961 -24.73 -57.15 -22.58
C GLY A 961 -25.77 -58.19 -22.10
N ALA A 962 -26.18 -59.11 -22.98
CA ALA A 962 -26.64 -60.48 -22.72
C ALA A 962 -27.52 -60.85 -21.46
N ALA A 963 -28.84 -60.89 -21.68
CA ALA A 963 -29.73 -62.07 -21.57
C ALA A 963 -30.04 -62.81 -20.22
N ARG A 964 -31.34 -63.19 -20.13
CA ARG A 964 -32.02 -64.23 -19.28
C ARG A 964 -32.36 -63.91 -17.81
N GLY A 965 -33.59 -64.28 -17.41
CA GLY A 965 -33.92 -64.69 -16.03
C GLY A 965 -35.26 -64.18 -15.50
N ALA A 966 -36.26 -65.06 -15.34
CA ALA A 966 -37.54 -64.76 -14.69
C ALA A 966 -37.49 -65.03 -13.17
N GLY A 967 -38.41 -64.46 -12.36
CA GLY A 967 -38.68 -64.96 -11.00
C GLY A 967 -39.16 -63.94 -9.96
N GLU A 968 -40.47 -63.91 -9.70
CA GLU A 968 -41.13 -63.43 -8.47
C GLU A 968 -41.03 -64.49 -7.32
N PRO A 969 -41.54 -64.28 -6.07
CA PRO A 969 -41.69 -63.08 -5.23
C PRO A 969 -41.40 -63.34 -3.70
N VAL A 970 -41.93 -62.48 -2.78
CA VAL A 970 -42.12 -62.63 -1.29
C VAL A 970 -40.82 -62.54 -0.43
N ARG A 971 -40.73 -61.96 0.79
CA ARG A 971 -41.71 -61.90 1.92
C ARG A 971 -41.38 -60.83 3.00
N GLU A 972 -42.43 -60.25 3.59
CA GLU A 972 -42.47 -59.35 4.78
C GLU A 972 -42.59 -60.12 6.15
N PRO A 973 -42.81 -59.49 7.33
CA PRO A 973 -42.11 -58.37 8.01
C PRO A 973 -41.84 -58.70 9.52
N LEU A 974 -41.48 -57.72 10.38
CA LEU A 974 -42.11 -57.49 11.72
C LEU A 974 -41.60 -56.23 12.48
N ARG A 975 -42.45 -55.74 13.40
CA ARG A 975 -42.29 -54.70 14.46
C ARG A 975 -42.69 -55.36 15.84
N PRO A 976 -42.73 -54.76 17.07
CA PRO A 976 -42.92 -53.32 17.42
C PRO A 976 -42.33 -52.77 18.78
N ASP A 977 -42.69 -51.51 19.08
CA ASP A 977 -43.02 -50.82 20.36
C ASP A 977 -42.16 -50.83 21.67
N ALA A 978 -41.55 -49.67 21.93
CA ALA A 978 -41.82 -48.69 23.03
C ALA A 978 -42.08 -49.07 24.52
N GLY A 979 -41.44 -48.35 25.48
CA GLY A 979 -42.03 -48.17 26.84
C GLY A 979 -41.22 -47.63 28.06
N ARG A 980 -41.24 -46.30 28.30
CA ARG A 980 -41.36 -45.57 29.62
C ARG A 980 -40.45 -45.82 30.89
N ARG A 981 -39.67 -44.78 31.23
CA ARG A 981 -39.55 -44.04 32.55
C ARG A 981 -38.68 -44.57 33.76
N PRO A 982 -38.33 -43.70 34.77
CA PRO A 982 -37.07 -43.81 35.57
C PRO A 982 -37.18 -43.74 37.13
N LEU A 983 -36.04 -43.68 37.86
CA LEU A 983 -35.96 -43.36 39.32
C LEU A 983 -34.61 -42.71 39.79
N ARG A 984 -34.41 -42.49 41.11
CA ARG A 984 -33.41 -41.59 41.78
C ARG A 984 -32.51 -42.29 42.84
N LEU A 985 -31.50 -41.54 43.37
CA LEU A 985 -30.85 -41.52 44.72
C LEU A 985 -29.31 -41.80 44.73
N ALA A 986 -28.49 -41.53 45.76
CA ALA A 986 -28.20 -40.32 46.60
C ALA A 986 -27.21 -40.69 47.77
N ALA A 987 -26.21 -39.86 48.15
CA ALA A 987 -25.45 -39.93 49.44
C ALA A 987 -24.37 -38.81 49.65
N ASP A 988 -23.89 -38.67 50.90
CA ASP A 988 -22.78 -37.84 51.46
C ASP A 988 -22.36 -38.51 52.84
N PRO A 989 -21.60 -37.97 53.86
CA PRO A 989 -20.79 -36.75 54.01
C PRO A 989 -19.40 -36.89 54.76
N ARG A 990 -18.70 -35.73 54.97
CA ARG A 990 -17.74 -35.36 56.07
C ARG A 990 -16.21 -35.29 55.79
N GLY A 991 -15.56 -34.27 56.40
CA GLY A 991 -14.10 -34.16 56.69
C GLY A 991 -13.74 -34.61 58.14
N PRO A 992 -12.57 -34.30 58.75
CA PRO A 992 -11.81 -33.02 58.70
C PRO A 992 -10.25 -33.17 58.65
N GLY A 993 -9.47 -32.12 58.96
CA GLY A 993 -7.98 -32.10 58.87
C GLY A 993 -7.17 -31.52 60.06
N ARG A 994 -5.84 -31.34 59.88
CA ARG A 994 -4.84 -30.71 60.80
C ARG A 994 -3.77 -30.00 59.94
N ARG A 995 -3.19 -28.80 60.23
CA ARG A 995 -2.68 -28.08 61.42
C ARG A 995 -1.21 -28.37 61.83
N ARG A 996 -0.28 -27.49 61.42
CA ARG A 996 0.86 -26.94 62.22
C ARG A 996 1.55 -25.77 61.48
N ARG A 997 2.51 -25.07 62.11
CA ARG A 997 2.39 -23.76 62.79
C ARG A 997 3.79 -23.12 62.95
N LEU A 998 3.86 -21.81 63.23
CA LEU A 998 5.07 -20.99 63.58
C LEU A 998 5.99 -20.61 62.38
N GLY A 999 6.55 -19.39 62.30
CA GLY A 999 6.20 -18.15 63.04
C GLY A 999 7.27 -17.04 63.04
N ALA A 1000 6.83 -15.78 63.21
CA ALA A 1000 7.60 -14.57 63.58
C ALA A 1000 8.62 -13.99 62.55
N ALA A 1001 9.00 -12.70 62.57
CA ALA A 1001 8.35 -11.44 63.04
C ALA A 1001 9.19 -10.20 62.60
N PHE A 1002 8.63 -8.99 62.78
CA PHE A 1002 9.33 -7.67 62.80
C PHE A 1002 9.89 -7.12 61.46
N ARG A 1003 9.95 -5.79 61.22
CA ARG A 1003 9.51 -4.59 61.98
C ARG A 1003 9.12 -3.43 61.05
N ASP A 1004 8.27 -2.52 61.54
CA ASP A 1004 7.94 -1.21 60.96
C ASP A 1004 9.09 -0.36 60.41
N ARG A 1005 8.77 0.44 59.38
CA ARG A 1005 8.97 1.90 59.42
C ARG A 1005 8.05 2.68 58.47
N ARG A 1006 6.90 3.13 58.97
CA ARG A 1006 6.26 4.38 58.52
C ARG A 1006 6.99 5.58 59.14
N GLN A 1007 6.87 6.76 58.50
CA GLN A 1007 7.10 8.16 58.97
C GLN A 1007 8.02 8.97 58.03
N ILE A 1008 7.81 10.27 57.73
CA ILE A 1008 6.61 11.14 57.86
C ILE A 1008 6.76 12.42 56.97
N ARG A 1009 5.70 13.24 56.87
CA ARG A 1009 5.54 14.67 56.46
C ARG A 1009 6.80 15.54 56.20
N ALA A 1010 6.75 16.67 55.48
CA ALA A 1010 5.78 17.28 54.53
C ALA A 1010 6.39 18.59 53.96
N GLY A 1011 5.80 19.18 52.91
CA GLY A 1011 6.41 20.31 52.19
C GLY A 1011 6.18 21.72 52.76
N ARG A 1012 6.83 22.70 52.11
CA ARG A 1012 6.50 24.15 51.96
C ARG A 1012 7.15 24.60 50.64
N ARG A 1013 6.48 25.24 49.67
CA ARG A 1013 5.83 26.57 49.61
C ARG A 1013 6.78 27.75 49.81
N ARG A 1014 6.63 28.76 48.93
CA ARG A 1014 7.36 30.05 48.80
C ARG A 1014 8.71 29.91 48.07
N GLN A 1015 9.21 30.92 47.33
CA GLN A 1015 8.70 32.29 47.07
C GLN A 1015 9.15 32.82 45.69
N ARG A 1016 8.42 33.79 45.11
CA ARG A 1016 8.98 34.71 44.09
C ARG A 1016 9.96 35.67 44.76
N PRO A 1017 10.98 36.15 44.02
CA PRO A 1017 11.04 37.60 43.79
C PRO A 1017 11.39 38.00 42.35
N GLY A 1018 10.93 39.19 41.95
CA GLY A 1018 11.73 40.13 41.14
C GLY A 1018 12.17 41.30 42.04
N PRO A 1019 12.76 42.40 41.55
CA PRO A 1019 12.71 42.86 40.14
C PRO A 1019 14.00 43.52 39.57
N ALA A 1020 13.96 43.80 38.26
CA ALA A 1020 14.45 45.02 37.57
C ALA A 1020 15.95 45.46 37.56
N VAL A 1021 16.17 46.50 36.73
CA VAL A 1021 17.34 47.40 36.60
C VAL A 1021 18.50 46.96 35.69
N ALA A 1022 18.62 47.63 34.54
CA ALA A 1022 19.84 47.75 33.72
C ALA A 1022 20.56 49.08 34.06
N PRO A 1023 21.84 49.29 33.64
CA PRO A 1023 22.03 50.26 32.54
C PRO A 1023 23.29 50.12 31.65
N GLY A 1024 23.20 50.60 30.40
CA GLY A 1024 24.33 51.16 29.61
C GLY A 1024 25.26 50.18 28.88
N GLY A 1025 25.98 50.60 27.82
CA GLY A 1025 25.88 51.88 27.10
C GLY A 1025 27.02 52.15 26.07
N ARG A 1026 26.77 53.09 25.14
CA ARG A 1026 27.62 53.54 24.00
C ARG A 1026 27.72 52.52 22.84
N ARG A 1027 27.58 52.83 21.52
CA ARG A 1027 27.70 54.01 20.62
C ARG A 1027 29.07 54.24 19.92
N LEU A 1028 29.06 54.13 18.57
CA LEU A 1028 29.90 54.86 17.57
C LEU A 1028 31.41 54.46 17.56
N ARG A 1029 32.27 54.66 16.53
CA ARG A 1029 32.32 55.31 15.17
C ARG A 1029 33.64 54.79 14.46
N THR A 1030 34.00 54.86 13.16
CA THR A 1030 33.46 55.25 11.81
C THR A 1030 34.35 54.62 10.70
N GLY A 1031 33.93 54.65 9.42
CA GLY A 1031 34.79 54.42 8.22
C GLY A 1031 34.00 53.71 7.10
N GLU A 1032 33.72 54.21 5.89
CA GLU A 1032 34.45 55.01 4.86
C GLU A 1032 35.34 54.13 3.93
N ASP A 1033 35.43 54.34 2.60
CA ASP A 1033 35.04 55.52 1.79
C ASP A 1033 34.73 55.21 0.29
N ARG A 1034 34.07 56.16 -0.41
CA ARG A 1034 33.96 56.41 -1.89
C ARG A 1034 33.42 55.29 -2.83
N ALA A 1035 32.62 55.56 -3.89
CA ALA A 1035 31.94 56.75 -4.45
C ALA A 1035 30.74 56.27 -5.33
N ALA A 1036 29.98 57.00 -6.16
CA ALA A 1036 29.99 58.39 -6.67
C ALA A 1036 28.54 58.91 -6.95
N ARG A 1037 28.33 59.80 -7.96
CA ARG A 1037 27.06 60.50 -8.33
C ARG A 1037 27.15 61.07 -9.78
N PRO A 1038 26.15 61.74 -10.42
CA PRO A 1038 24.99 62.50 -9.87
C PRO A 1038 23.61 62.29 -10.56
N ALA A 1039 22.61 63.15 -10.19
CA ALA A 1039 21.24 63.26 -10.74
C ALA A 1039 21.03 64.66 -11.42
N PRO A 1040 19.83 65.06 -11.94
CA PRO A 1040 18.77 65.63 -11.06
C PRO A 1040 17.28 65.57 -11.54
N ALA A 1041 16.34 65.81 -10.59
CA ALA A 1041 15.06 66.62 -10.64
C ALA A 1041 14.01 66.46 -11.79
N LEU A 1042 12.72 66.89 -11.70
CA LEU A 1042 12.01 67.86 -10.84
C LEU A 1042 10.48 67.47 -10.65
N GLN A 1043 9.62 68.40 -10.18
CA GLN A 1043 8.19 68.23 -9.75
C GLN A 1043 7.17 68.85 -10.78
N PRO A 1044 5.83 69.05 -10.56
CA PRO A 1044 4.91 68.74 -9.42
C PRO A 1044 3.46 68.23 -9.77
N ARG A 1045 2.61 68.22 -8.72
CA ARG A 1045 1.12 68.03 -8.58
C ARG A 1045 0.24 69.00 -9.43
N PRO A 1046 -1.14 68.91 -9.56
CA PRO A 1046 -2.12 68.57 -8.49
C PRO A 1046 -3.58 68.03 -8.76
N ARG A 1047 -4.23 67.60 -7.65
CA ARG A 1047 -5.64 67.81 -7.18
C ARG A 1047 -6.94 67.21 -7.81
N GLU A 1048 -7.59 66.37 -6.97
CA GLU A 1048 -8.94 66.50 -6.33
C GLU A 1048 -10.30 66.43 -7.11
N ALA A 1049 -11.19 65.58 -6.55
CA ALA A 1049 -12.65 65.69 -6.38
C ALA A 1049 -13.65 65.39 -7.55
N GLY A 1050 -14.83 64.84 -7.18
CA GLY A 1050 -16.04 64.81 -8.01
C GLY A 1050 -16.85 63.50 -8.04
N VAL A 1051 -17.86 63.36 -7.15
CA VAL A 1051 -18.93 62.33 -7.21
C VAL A 1051 -20.27 63.06 -7.39
N PRO A 1052 -21.12 62.69 -8.35
CA PRO A 1052 -22.38 62.02 -8.00
C PRO A 1052 -22.90 60.98 -9.03
N ALA A 1053 -23.98 60.28 -8.67
CA ALA A 1053 -24.66 59.27 -9.50
C ALA A 1053 -25.91 59.84 -10.24
N GLY A 1054 -26.41 59.12 -11.25
CA GLY A 1054 -27.65 59.46 -11.96
C GLY A 1054 -28.10 58.40 -12.98
N ASP A 1055 -29.24 57.78 -12.70
CA ASP A 1055 -30.07 56.89 -13.55
C ASP A 1055 -31.47 57.58 -13.71
N PRO A 1056 -32.46 57.15 -14.51
CA PRO A 1056 -32.54 56.28 -15.70
C PRO A 1056 -33.13 57.03 -16.95
N GLY A 1057 -33.39 56.35 -18.09
CA GLY A 1057 -34.26 56.94 -19.15
C GLY A 1057 -34.53 56.10 -20.42
N ARG A 1058 -35.78 55.64 -20.62
CA ARG A 1058 -36.27 54.94 -21.84
C ARG A 1058 -36.66 55.92 -22.98
N LEU A 1059 -36.53 55.50 -24.26
CA LEU A 1059 -37.62 55.32 -25.29
C LEU A 1059 -37.08 55.23 -26.77
N PRO A 1060 -37.88 54.74 -27.76
CA PRO A 1060 -37.45 54.42 -29.14
C PRO A 1060 -38.02 55.40 -30.22
N PRO A 1061 -37.83 55.19 -31.56
CA PRO A 1061 -38.80 54.37 -32.34
C PRO A 1061 -38.32 53.68 -33.66
N ARG A 1062 -39.09 52.66 -34.11
CA ARG A 1062 -39.45 52.21 -35.51
C ARG A 1062 -38.39 52.28 -36.64
N LEU A 1063 -38.21 51.22 -37.46
CA LEU A 1063 -39.11 50.88 -38.59
C LEU A 1063 -39.03 49.39 -39.08
N ARG A 1064 -39.86 49.04 -40.09
CA ARG A 1064 -40.13 47.69 -40.68
C ARG A 1064 -39.30 47.42 -41.97
N PRO A 1065 -39.26 46.20 -42.59
CA PRO A 1065 -40.18 45.04 -42.56
C PRO A 1065 -39.48 43.71 -42.12
N ALA A 1066 -39.82 42.44 -42.43
CA ALA A 1066 -40.77 41.78 -43.36
C ALA A 1066 -41.22 40.36 -42.89
N ARG A 1067 -41.96 39.61 -43.74
CA ARG A 1067 -42.41 38.19 -43.64
C ARG A 1067 -42.85 37.71 -45.05
N PRO A 1068 -42.87 36.39 -45.44
CA PRO A 1068 -43.88 35.44 -44.91
C PRO A 1068 -43.58 33.90 -44.92
N SER A 1069 -44.41 33.17 -44.16
CA SER A 1069 -44.93 31.77 -44.27
C SER A 1069 -44.14 30.54 -44.82
N ARG A 1070 -44.14 29.48 -43.99
CA ARG A 1070 -44.32 27.99 -44.21
C ARG A 1070 -45.02 27.57 -45.55
N PRO A 1071 -44.92 26.30 -46.08
CA PRO A 1071 -45.02 25.03 -45.30
C PRO A 1071 -44.42 23.68 -45.87
N ARG A 1072 -44.74 22.57 -45.17
CA ARG A 1072 -44.89 21.13 -45.61
C ARG A 1072 -43.69 20.14 -45.55
N ARG A 1073 -44.07 18.85 -45.44
CA ARG A 1073 -43.24 17.61 -45.35
C ARG A 1073 -42.98 16.97 -46.72
N PRO A 1074 -41.90 16.18 -46.88
CA PRO A 1074 -41.79 15.04 -47.82
C PRO A 1074 -42.33 13.69 -47.24
N PRO A 1075 -42.40 12.59 -48.03
CA PRO A 1075 -43.13 11.35 -47.68
C PRO A 1075 -42.25 10.12 -47.32
N PRO A 1076 -42.85 9.00 -46.81
CA PRO A 1076 -42.17 7.72 -46.57
C PRO A 1076 -42.44 6.63 -47.64
N ARG A 1077 -41.44 5.77 -47.91
CA ARG A 1077 -41.44 4.41 -48.55
C ARG A 1077 -39.97 4.03 -48.86
N GLY A 1078 -39.48 2.79 -48.78
CA GLY A 1078 -40.03 1.55 -48.20
C GLY A 1078 -39.20 0.28 -48.56
N LEU A 1079 -39.33 -0.78 -47.74
CA LEU A 1079 -39.17 -2.23 -48.00
C LEU A 1079 -37.89 -2.86 -48.65
N HIS A 1080 -37.35 -3.85 -47.91
CA HIS A 1080 -36.73 -5.14 -48.31
C HIS A 1080 -35.31 -5.28 -48.93
N ALA A 1081 -34.54 -6.18 -48.28
CA ALA A 1081 -33.46 -7.07 -48.77
C ALA A 1081 -32.16 -6.44 -49.36
N GLY A 1082 -30.98 -7.05 -49.21
CA GLY A 1082 -30.61 -8.27 -48.44
C GLY A 1082 -29.16 -8.72 -48.75
N ALA A 1083 -28.57 -9.55 -47.88
CA ALA A 1083 -27.15 -9.97 -47.85
C ALA A 1083 -26.14 -8.82 -47.57
N THR A 1084 -24.96 -9.08 -47.01
CA THR A 1084 -24.37 -10.35 -46.51
C THR A 1084 -24.25 -10.36 -45.00
#